data_AF-A0A2S8RDU4-F1
#
_entry.id   AF-A0A2S8RDU4-F1
#
_cell.length_a   1.000
_cell.length_b   1.000
_cell.length_c   1.000
_cell.angle_alpha   90.00
_cell.angle_beta   90.00
_cell.angle_gamma   90.00
#
_symmetry.space_group_name_H-M   'P 1'
#
loop_
_entity.id
_entity.type
_entity.pdbx_description
1 polymer ?
#
loop_
_entity_poly.entity_id
_entity_poly.type
_entity_poly.pdbx_seq_one_letter_code
_entity_poly.pdbx_strand_id
1 'polypeptide(L)'
;MNKKFTKICLLYLVMVVALTQLSFDLGGMSLNKVYAGAENEIIRNGDFSSGSSQWSLFVDWAASANAYSIVTGDGGGNSISRTGVSGLGDYDWSVKLYQNNITIENSNKYLLSFEAWASVNREIKVKIENSSNYTSYFERIIYLETSKREYSFEFTMNHPTDPASQLAFNLGYTNSLENQYHDIYIDNVSLILLESVPSPTPTPSSTPKPTPKPKPKPVPTQPSESDDIQSNINLSRDTLNKVDLGRIVDVEFVQEGSLVVEGVIEAPKEIVMVLDNSGTFNSYIKNVPWPLDYGIYAHDTLSVEGYDVNINGSTYSKDFVCTSHSIRITEKCSSFSTFITSPEIDVGEFENLTVPVDMPHFDARLTEDAIVFDSSYFEDGVREIPMPGQEGILLRYEASENRFDIVSNGSNTFIIDSTMYFKGSLRISLMETKNLNDCFLLADGDIVIQGANFRPSGPDDKLFIYSREGNINIETINSEINGIVYAPGKSDDPETGRITFLGDNNIINGSLAAKNFNFTAHNLKVNNPGNKYEEIKEEYFQGVNYLYAIKNAAKSFVDRFTGTRTKIGIIQYSDSANNNDFILYDLSKPENAEVLKNKIDSIESPVTGESNMGDGIRRAKYLLKDPRQTLKYASKHMVVLVGSAPNKWTSKHLHNEEFMLQDGNASFLKGDGTKDSDGKSLEYAKKVAEDLADENITPTFIDFSPEDKDIESQLDEIAASSGAKLVSSTGKHFYKADSISKLSGVYDNIYMKTIFDTSLNSVIFEMVFPSGVEIIDIPESMVLEEVMVGGKARQKLTGAINNISFNFDGSKYILSNMGFKLRVRYTEVGEIIYKGSDAKMTYMINYIDGKGKEQLEILEEYFEDMIVNSVFEIDIN
;
A
#
# COMPACT_ATOMS: atom_id res chain seq x y z
N MET A 1 -48.84 35.12 -59.91
CA MET A 1 -47.40 34.77 -59.99
C MET A 1 -47.13 33.72 -58.92
N ASN A 2 -46.51 32.57 -59.15
CA ASN A 2 -46.11 31.91 -60.39
C ASN A 2 -45.88 30.43 -60.03
N LYS A 3 -46.45 29.48 -60.78
CA LYS A 3 -46.15 28.02 -60.67
C LYS A 3 -44.65 27.70 -60.92
N LYS A 4 -43.83 28.72 -61.18
CA LYS A 4 -42.35 28.68 -61.22
C LYS A 4 -41.70 28.73 -59.83
N PHE A 5 -42.34 29.25 -58.77
CA PHE A 5 -41.71 29.33 -57.43
C PHE A 5 -41.68 27.98 -56.70
N THR A 6 -42.73 27.16 -56.85
CA THR A 6 -42.79 25.83 -56.21
C THR A 6 -41.85 24.81 -56.87
N LYS A 7 -41.51 24.99 -58.15
CA LYS A 7 -40.52 24.15 -58.85
C LYS A 7 -39.07 24.52 -58.54
N ILE A 8 -38.79 25.76 -58.15
CA ILE A 8 -37.43 26.20 -57.77
C ILE A 8 -37.09 25.74 -56.35
N CYS A 9 -38.05 25.79 -55.41
CA CYS A 9 -37.85 25.22 -54.06
C CYS A 9 -37.70 23.70 -54.07
N LEU A 10 -38.40 22.96 -54.96
CA LEU A 10 -38.26 21.51 -55.04
C LEU A 10 -36.93 21.07 -55.69
N LEU A 11 -36.39 21.85 -56.65
CA LEU A 11 -35.07 21.60 -57.21
C LEU A 11 -33.94 21.92 -56.21
N TYR A 12 -34.09 22.95 -55.37
CA TYR A 12 -33.13 23.29 -54.33
C TYR A 12 -33.12 22.26 -53.19
N LEU A 13 -34.30 21.75 -52.80
CA LEU A 13 -34.39 20.68 -51.79
C LEU A 13 -33.76 19.38 -52.30
N VAL A 14 -33.93 19.04 -53.58
CA VAL A 14 -33.33 17.83 -54.19
C VAL A 14 -31.82 18.00 -54.43
N MET A 15 -31.32 19.20 -54.74
CA MET A 15 -29.86 19.43 -54.86
C MET A 15 -29.15 19.46 -53.50
N VAL A 16 -29.79 19.99 -52.43
CA VAL A 16 -29.22 19.97 -51.07
C VAL A 16 -29.24 18.55 -50.49
N VAL A 17 -30.25 17.74 -50.79
CA VAL A 17 -30.28 16.31 -50.41
C VAL A 17 -29.28 15.47 -51.22
N ALA A 18 -29.05 15.79 -52.51
CA ALA A 18 -28.05 15.10 -53.32
C ALA A 18 -26.59 15.48 -52.97
N LEU A 19 -26.31 16.73 -52.56
CA LEU A 19 -24.98 17.15 -52.09
C LEU A 19 -24.65 16.67 -50.67
N THR A 20 -25.68 16.42 -49.84
CA THR A 20 -25.51 15.79 -48.51
C THR A 20 -25.40 14.27 -48.56
N GLN A 21 -25.82 13.63 -49.66
CA GLN A 21 -25.64 12.17 -49.88
C GLN A 21 -24.42 11.78 -50.73
N LEU A 22 -23.66 12.73 -51.29
CA LEU A 22 -22.45 12.47 -52.09
C LEU A 22 -21.12 12.87 -51.41
N SER A 23 -21.16 13.23 -50.12
CA SER A 23 -19.96 13.38 -49.28
C SER A 23 -19.67 12.14 -48.42
N PHE A 24 -20.49 11.09 -48.55
CA PHE A 24 -20.17 9.74 -48.10
C PHE A 24 -19.79 8.90 -49.32
N ASP A 25 -18.73 8.11 -49.19
CA ASP A 25 -18.08 7.28 -50.23
C ASP A 25 -17.31 8.02 -51.33
N LEU A 26 -16.07 8.42 -51.02
CA LEU A 26 -14.86 7.84 -51.63
C LEU A 26 -13.61 8.40 -50.93
N GLY A 27 -13.28 7.79 -49.81
CA GLY A 27 -12.04 7.99 -49.05
C GLY A 27 -11.75 6.81 -48.13
N GLY A 28 -12.24 5.62 -48.51
CA GLY A 28 -12.14 4.38 -47.74
C GLY A 28 -10.88 3.61 -48.09
N MET A 29 -9.75 4.07 -47.56
CA MET A 29 -8.69 3.19 -47.04
C MET A 29 -8.20 3.83 -45.74
N SER A 30 -9.11 3.92 -44.77
CA SER A 30 -8.76 4.04 -43.35
C SER A 30 -8.75 2.62 -42.81
N LEU A 31 -7.70 2.27 -42.06
CA LEU A 31 -7.63 1.08 -41.24
C LEU A 31 -8.95 0.87 -40.49
N ASN A 32 -9.43 -0.37 -40.47
CA ASN A 32 -10.64 -0.79 -39.77
C ASN A 32 -10.64 -0.28 -38.32
N LYS A 33 -11.46 0.73 -38.05
CA LYS A 33 -11.85 1.12 -36.70
C LYS A 33 -12.88 0.08 -36.23
N VAL A 34 -12.39 -1.01 -35.63
CA VAL A 34 -13.25 -1.92 -34.87
C VAL A 34 -13.52 -1.22 -33.54
N TYR A 35 -14.53 -0.36 -33.48
CA TYR A 35 -15.26 -0.21 -32.23
C TYR A 35 -16.04 -1.50 -32.06
N ALA A 36 -15.45 -2.46 -31.34
CA ALA A 36 -16.22 -3.58 -30.85
C ALA A 36 -17.36 -3.00 -29.99
N GLY A 37 -18.58 -3.49 -30.19
CA GLY A 37 -19.70 -3.10 -29.34
C GLY A 37 -19.39 -3.38 -27.86
N ALA A 38 -20.10 -2.70 -26.97
CA ALA A 38 -19.96 -2.76 -25.51
C ALA A 38 -20.03 -4.17 -24.86
N GLU A 39 -20.21 -5.24 -25.64
CA GLU A 39 -20.27 -6.62 -25.14
C GLU A 39 -18.90 -7.32 -25.02
N ASN A 40 -17.81 -6.73 -25.55
CA ASN A 40 -16.45 -7.32 -25.51
C ASN A 40 -15.40 -6.45 -24.79
N GLU A 41 -15.80 -5.37 -24.13
CA GLU A 41 -14.88 -4.50 -23.38
C GLU A 41 -14.50 -5.14 -22.04
N ILE A 42 -13.20 -5.17 -21.74
CA ILE A 42 -12.65 -5.77 -20.53
C ILE A 42 -12.31 -4.69 -19.48
N ILE A 43 -11.93 -3.49 -19.93
CA ILE A 43 -11.60 -2.38 -19.03
C ILE A 43 -12.89 -1.75 -18.50
N ARG A 44 -13.00 -1.65 -17.19
CA ARG A 44 -14.10 -0.93 -16.54
C ARG A 44 -13.74 0.54 -16.42
N ASN A 45 -14.72 1.42 -16.66
CA ASN A 45 -14.56 2.87 -16.47
C ASN A 45 -13.30 3.43 -17.17
N GLY A 46 -13.06 3.00 -18.42
CA GLY A 46 -11.90 3.43 -19.21
C GLY A 46 -11.99 4.85 -19.74
N ASP A 47 -13.20 5.41 -19.78
CA ASP A 47 -13.51 6.81 -20.13
C ASP A 47 -13.55 7.74 -18.91
N PHE A 48 -13.30 7.20 -17.71
CA PHE A 48 -13.32 7.90 -16.43
C PHE A 48 -14.64 8.65 -16.12
N SER A 49 -15.74 8.33 -16.81
CA SER A 49 -17.05 8.96 -16.60
C SER A 49 -17.65 8.68 -15.23
N SER A 50 -17.20 7.59 -14.58
CA SER A 50 -17.53 7.24 -13.19
C SER A 50 -16.41 7.62 -12.21
N GLY A 51 -15.68 8.71 -12.49
CA GLY A 51 -14.55 9.16 -11.68
C GLY A 51 -13.39 8.17 -11.71
N SER A 52 -12.66 8.02 -10.60
CA SER A 52 -11.54 7.05 -10.52
C SER A 52 -11.99 5.64 -10.11
N SER A 53 -13.29 5.34 -10.11
CA SER A 53 -13.80 4.01 -9.76
C SER A 53 -13.11 2.91 -10.58
N GLN A 54 -12.76 1.79 -9.94
CA GLN A 54 -11.98 0.67 -10.49
C GLN A 54 -10.50 0.96 -10.80
N TRP A 55 -10.06 2.21 -10.71
CA TRP A 55 -8.67 2.59 -10.87
C TRP A 55 -8.03 2.90 -9.51
N SER A 56 -6.78 2.49 -9.34
CA SER A 56 -6.03 2.69 -8.12
C SER A 56 -4.67 3.29 -8.42
N LEU A 57 -4.23 4.20 -7.56
CA LEU A 57 -2.89 4.77 -7.59
C LEU A 57 -2.03 4.09 -6.51
N PHE A 58 -0.87 3.60 -6.92
CA PHE A 58 0.20 3.16 -6.02
C PHE A 58 1.35 4.18 -6.08
N VAL A 59 1.89 4.55 -4.92
CA VAL A 59 3.02 5.47 -4.79
C VAL A 59 4.03 4.90 -3.79
N ASP A 60 5.23 4.60 -4.27
CA ASP A 60 6.34 4.11 -3.48
C ASP A 60 7.13 5.26 -2.85
N TRP A 61 6.52 5.91 -1.86
CA TRP A 61 7.13 7.01 -1.12
C TRP A 61 8.45 6.61 -0.43
N ALA A 62 8.64 5.31 -0.15
CA ALA A 62 9.88 4.76 0.38
C ALA A 62 11.05 4.88 -0.62
N ALA A 63 10.74 4.88 -1.92
CA ALA A 63 11.67 5.20 -2.99
C ALA A 63 11.73 6.72 -3.28
N SER A 64 11.18 7.57 -2.41
CA SER A 64 11.03 9.03 -2.61
C SER A 64 10.03 9.41 -3.71
N ALA A 65 9.11 8.51 -4.08
CA ALA A 65 8.03 8.86 -4.99
C ALA A 65 6.97 9.73 -4.31
N ASN A 66 6.37 10.63 -5.08
CA ASN A 66 5.26 11.45 -4.61
C ASN A 66 4.37 11.77 -5.82
N ALA A 67 3.12 11.35 -5.73
CA ALA A 67 2.13 11.60 -6.75
C ALA A 67 0.72 11.58 -6.17
N TYR A 68 -0.21 12.18 -6.89
CA TYR A 68 -1.64 12.10 -6.64
C TYR A 68 -2.37 11.83 -7.96
N SER A 69 -3.59 11.29 -7.88
CA SER A 69 -4.43 11.06 -9.05
C SER A 69 -5.85 11.56 -8.81
N ILE A 70 -6.35 12.35 -9.75
CA ILE A 70 -7.71 12.87 -9.79
C ILE A 70 -8.32 12.61 -11.17
N VAL A 71 -9.65 12.59 -11.25
CA VAL A 71 -10.35 12.71 -12.54
C VAL A 71 -10.86 14.14 -12.69
N THR A 72 -10.52 14.76 -13.82
CA THR A 72 -10.89 16.15 -14.15
C THR A 72 -11.70 16.22 -15.44
N GLY A 73 -12.38 17.34 -15.70
CA GLY A 73 -12.95 17.63 -17.02
C GLY A 73 -11.89 18.07 -18.04
N ASP A 74 -12.04 17.66 -19.30
CA ASP A 74 -11.35 18.29 -20.44
C ASP A 74 -12.10 19.56 -20.91
N GLY A 75 -11.50 20.32 -21.83
CA GLY A 75 -12.14 21.53 -22.39
C GLY A 75 -13.42 21.27 -23.20
N GLY A 76 -13.78 20.00 -23.44
CA GLY A 76 -15.00 19.55 -24.11
C GLY A 76 -16.06 18.94 -23.18
N GLY A 77 -15.77 18.83 -21.88
CA GLY A 77 -16.67 18.25 -20.88
C GLY A 77 -16.56 16.73 -20.69
N ASN A 78 -15.53 16.08 -21.26
CA ASN A 78 -15.24 14.67 -21.00
C ASN A 78 -14.44 14.51 -19.71
N SER A 79 -14.56 13.37 -19.04
CA SER A 79 -13.77 13.06 -17.85
C SER A 79 -12.42 12.46 -18.26
N ILE A 80 -11.33 12.90 -17.64
CA ILE A 80 -9.97 12.46 -17.94
C ILE A 80 -9.22 12.17 -16.64
N SER A 81 -8.44 11.08 -16.61
CA SER A 81 -7.51 10.85 -15.50
C SER A 81 -6.35 11.83 -15.60
N ARG A 82 -6.02 12.49 -14.49
CA ARG A 82 -4.85 13.35 -14.32
C ARG A 82 -4.06 12.88 -13.11
N THR A 83 -2.83 12.44 -13.36
CA THR A 83 -1.88 12.08 -12.30
C THR A 83 -0.79 13.14 -12.22
N GLY A 84 -0.73 13.85 -11.09
CA GLY A 84 0.33 14.82 -10.80
C GLY A 84 1.49 14.12 -10.10
N VAL A 85 2.70 14.22 -10.65
CA VAL A 85 3.90 13.58 -10.11
C VAL A 85 4.90 14.66 -9.69
N SER A 86 5.25 14.69 -8.41
CA SER A 86 6.27 15.58 -7.85
C SER A 86 7.55 14.84 -7.42
N GLY A 87 7.46 13.51 -7.25
CA GLY A 87 8.55 12.60 -6.97
C GLY A 87 8.46 11.35 -7.85
N LEU A 88 9.45 11.11 -8.71
CA LEU A 88 9.47 9.96 -9.63
C LEU A 88 9.73 8.62 -8.94
N GLY A 89 10.39 8.62 -7.78
CA GLY A 89 10.86 7.41 -7.13
C GLY A 89 12.15 6.84 -7.72
N ASP A 90 12.51 5.61 -7.34
CA ASP A 90 13.69 4.89 -7.82
C ASP A 90 13.38 3.94 -8.99
N TYR A 91 12.10 3.63 -9.23
CA TYR A 91 11.66 2.63 -10.21
C TYR A 91 10.52 3.15 -11.10
N ASP A 92 10.33 2.54 -12.28
CA ASP A 92 9.24 2.94 -13.19
C ASP A 92 7.85 2.76 -12.56
N TRP A 93 7.70 1.76 -11.70
CA TRP A 93 6.47 1.43 -10.99
C TRP A 93 6.32 2.19 -9.67
N SER A 94 7.31 3.00 -9.26
CA SER A 94 7.24 3.79 -8.03
C SER A 94 6.07 4.78 -8.01
N VAL A 95 5.51 5.11 -9.19
CA VAL A 95 4.16 5.65 -9.32
C VAL A 95 3.42 4.77 -10.32
N LYS A 96 2.28 4.21 -9.96
CA LYS A 96 1.54 3.28 -10.82
C LYS A 96 0.03 3.52 -10.75
N LEU A 97 -0.59 3.86 -11.88
CA LEU A 97 -2.05 3.90 -12.03
C LEU A 97 -2.50 2.57 -12.65
N TYR A 98 -3.36 1.82 -11.99
CA TYR A 98 -3.69 0.47 -12.42
C TYR A 98 -5.15 0.06 -12.17
N GLN A 99 -5.60 -0.98 -12.88
CA GLN A 99 -6.87 -1.67 -12.67
C GLN A 99 -6.64 -3.18 -12.53
N ASN A 100 -7.03 -3.76 -11.40
CA ASN A 100 -6.87 -5.19 -11.07
C ASN A 100 -8.06 -6.04 -11.52
N ASN A 101 -7.97 -7.37 -11.35
CA ASN A 101 -9.06 -8.32 -11.58
C ASN A 101 -9.54 -8.34 -13.04
N ILE A 102 -8.58 -8.28 -13.96
CA ILE A 102 -8.81 -8.41 -15.40
C ILE A 102 -8.49 -9.85 -15.82
N THR A 103 -9.42 -10.52 -16.49
CA THR A 103 -9.16 -11.87 -17.01
C THR A 103 -8.52 -11.80 -18.39
N ILE A 104 -7.36 -12.46 -18.56
CA ILE A 104 -6.66 -12.60 -19.84
C ILE A 104 -6.51 -14.09 -20.13
N GLU A 105 -7.15 -14.56 -21.20
CA GLU A 105 -7.27 -15.97 -21.54
C GLU A 105 -6.12 -16.43 -22.45
N ASN A 106 -5.57 -17.61 -22.17
CA ASN A 106 -4.51 -18.21 -22.97
C ASN A 106 -4.90 -18.33 -24.45
N SER A 107 -3.92 -18.12 -25.34
CA SER A 107 -4.02 -18.25 -26.80
C SER A 107 -4.96 -17.25 -27.48
N ASN A 108 -5.56 -16.34 -26.71
CA ASN A 108 -6.40 -15.28 -27.25
C ASN A 108 -5.59 -14.04 -27.61
N LYS A 109 -6.06 -13.34 -28.64
CA LYS A 109 -5.46 -12.09 -29.12
C LYS A 109 -6.28 -10.90 -28.66
N TYR A 110 -5.61 -9.90 -28.12
CA TYR A 110 -6.21 -8.71 -27.54
C TYR A 110 -5.72 -7.44 -28.24
N LEU A 111 -6.56 -6.40 -28.22
CA LEU A 111 -6.21 -5.03 -28.62
C LEU A 111 -6.35 -4.11 -27.41
N LEU A 112 -5.24 -3.55 -26.95
CA LEU A 112 -5.20 -2.47 -25.97
C LEU A 112 -5.15 -1.13 -26.71
N SER A 113 -6.05 -0.21 -26.41
CA SER A 113 -6.02 1.17 -26.91
C SER A 113 -6.31 2.18 -25.80
N PHE A 114 -5.69 3.36 -25.89
CA PHE A 114 -5.91 4.47 -24.96
C PHE A 114 -5.38 5.79 -25.54
N GLU A 115 -5.83 6.91 -24.99
CA GLU A 115 -5.25 8.23 -25.22
C GLU A 115 -4.34 8.61 -24.05
N ALA A 116 -3.17 9.18 -24.33
CA ALA A 116 -2.27 9.66 -23.28
C ALA A 116 -1.42 10.86 -23.73
N TRP A 117 -1.08 11.74 -22.77
CA TRP A 117 -0.15 12.87 -22.94
C TRP A 117 0.38 13.32 -21.58
N ALA A 118 1.40 14.19 -21.56
CA ALA A 118 1.97 14.71 -20.32
C ALA A 118 2.31 16.21 -20.44
N SER A 119 2.33 16.95 -19.33
CA SER A 119 2.68 18.38 -19.35
C SER A 119 4.15 18.63 -19.72
N VAL A 120 4.98 17.59 -19.65
CA VAL A 120 6.37 17.57 -20.08
C VAL A 120 6.61 16.29 -20.88
N ASN A 121 7.48 16.35 -21.89
CA ASN A 121 7.82 15.15 -22.65
C ASN A 121 8.51 14.12 -21.74
N ARG A 122 8.03 12.88 -21.72
CA ARG A 122 8.58 11.82 -20.86
C ARG A 122 8.23 10.43 -21.35
N GLU A 123 8.93 9.42 -20.85
CA GLU A 123 8.52 8.03 -21.04
C GLU A 123 7.59 7.56 -19.92
N ILE A 124 6.71 6.62 -20.28
CA ILE A 124 5.95 5.78 -19.36
C ILE A 124 6.08 4.33 -19.81
N LYS A 125 5.82 3.39 -18.89
CA LYS A 125 5.74 1.96 -19.22
C LYS A 125 4.31 1.47 -19.02
N VAL A 126 3.74 0.79 -20.00
CA VAL A 126 2.39 0.21 -19.92
C VAL A 126 2.48 -1.29 -19.91
N LYS A 127 1.84 -1.94 -18.94
CA LYS A 127 1.91 -3.39 -18.72
C LYS A 127 0.53 -4.00 -18.56
N ILE A 128 0.36 -5.22 -19.07
CA ILE A 128 -0.65 -6.16 -18.56
C ILE A 128 0.12 -7.28 -17.90
N GLU A 129 -0.14 -7.51 -16.62
CA GLU A 129 0.65 -8.43 -15.80
C GLU A 129 -0.22 -9.10 -14.75
N ASN A 130 0.23 -10.21 -14.19
CA ASN A 130 -0.45 -10.84 -13.06
C ASN A 130 -0.50 -9.88 -11.84
N SER A 131 -1.62 -9.80 -11.12
CA SER A 131 -1.74 -8.88 -9.97
C SER A 131 -0.89 -9.26 -8.75
N SER A 132 -0.53 -10.53 -8.61
CA SER A 132 0.16 -11.05 -7.42
C SER A 132 1.65 -11.25 -7.66
N ASN A 133 2.01 -11.80 -8.82
CA ASN A 133 3.38 -12.15 -9.18
C ASN A 133 4.00 -11.21 -10.21
N TYR A 134 3.20 -10.33 -10.81
CA TYR A 134 3.63 -9.30 -11.75
C TYR A 134 4.35 -9.86 -12.99
N THR A 135 4.15 -11.16 -13.31
CA THR A 135 4.53 -11.75 -14.60
C THR A 135 3.88 -10.93 -15.72
N SER A 136 4.71 -10.37 -16.60
CA SER A 136 4.27 -9.49 -17.67
C SER A 136 3.76 -10.29 -18.88
N TYR A 137 2.50 -10.06 -19.26
CA TYR A 137 1.85 -10.64 -20.45
C TYR A 137 1.96 -9.70 -21.65
N PHE A 138 2.07 -8.41 -21.38
CA PHE A 138 2.31 -7.34 -22.35
C PHE A 138 3.09 -6.23 -21.68
N GLU A 139 4.09 -5.67 -22.38
CA GLU A 139 4.83 -4.49 -21.93
C GLU A 139 5.21 -3.59 -23.11
N ARG A 140 5.01 -2.28 -22.99
CA ARG A 140 5.55 -1.28 -23.93
C ARG A 140 6.03 -0.04 -23.19
N ILE A 141 7.20 0.45 -23.59
CA ILE A 141 7.67 1.80 -23.24
C ILE A 141 7.10 2.76 -24.29
N ILE A 142 6.50 3.86 -23.82
CA ILE A 142 5.82 4.85 -24.65
C ILE A 142 6.36 6.23 -24.32
N TYR A 143 6.66 6.99 -25.35
CA TYR A 143 7.04 8.38 -25.23
C TYR A 143 5.80 9.28 -25.33
N LEU A 144 5.49 9.95 -24.22
CA LEU A 144 4.43 10.95 -24.14
C LEU A 144 4.98 12.32 -24.53
N GLU A 145 4.18 13.04 -25.30
CA GLU A 145 4.41 14.44 -25.62
C GLU A 145 3.36 15.32 -24.94
N THR A 146 3.50 16.64 -25.10
CA THR A 146 2.51 17.63 -24.63
C THR A 146 1.20 17.64 -25.41
N SER A 147 1.15 16.94 -26.55
CA SER A 147 -0.07 16.80 -27.35
C SER A 147 -0.75 15.45 -27.10
N LYS A 148 -2.08 15.46 -26.94
CA LYS A 148 -2.92 14.27 -26.85
C LYS A 148 -2.67 13.36 -28.06
N ARG A 149 -2.36 12.08 -27.81
CA ARG A 149 -2.17 11.04 -28.83
C ARG A 149 -2.91 9.76 -28.46
N GLU A 150 -3.35 9.04 -29.48
CA GLU A 150 -3.94 7.71 -29.38
C GLU A 150 -2.84 6.64 -29.56
N TYR A 151 -2.86 5.63 -28.69
CA TYR A 151 -1.97 4.47 -28.72
C TYR A 151 -2.79 3.21 -28.87
N SER A 152 -2.29 2.25 -29.65
CA SER A 152 -2.99 0.99 -29.91
C SER A 152 -1.99 -0.15 -30.12
N PHE A 153 -2.17 -1.25 -29.40
CA PHE A 153 -1.27 -2.40 -29.41
C PHE A 153 -2.04 -3.71 -29.42
N GLU A 154 -1.66 -4.60 -30.32
CA GLU A 154 -2.11 -5.99 -30.31
C GLU A 154 -1.11 -6.86 -29.56
N PHE A 155 -1.62 -7.80 -28.76
CA PHE A 155 -0.80 -8.85 -28.16
C PHE A 155 -1.57 -10.17 -28.08
N THR A 156 -0.83 -11.27 -27.89
CA THR A 156 -1.39 -12.61 -27.72
C THR A 156 -0.96 -13.14 -26.37
N MET A 157 -1.91 -13.67 -25.61
CA MET A 157 -1.63 -14.25 -24.30
C MET A 157 -0.94 -15.62 -24.48
N ASN A 158 0.37 -15.64 -24.28
CA ASN A 158 1.17 -16.87 -24.41
C ASN A 158 1.28 -17.65 -23.09
N HIS A 159 0.78 -17.09 -21.99
CA HIS A 159 0.76 -17.71 -20.67
C HIS A 159 -0.58 -18.40 -20.39
N PRO A 160 -0.68 -19.29 -19.37
CA PRO A 160 -1.96 -19.79 -18.89
C PRO A 160 -2.98 -18.69 -18.59
N THR A 161 -4.28 -18.97 -18.77
CA THR A 161 -5.35 -18.02 -18.46
C THR A 161 -5.21 -17.50 -17.04
N ASP A 162 -5.08 -16.18 -16.91
CA ASP A 162 -5.02 -15.49 -15.63
C ASP A 162 -6.38 -14.82 -15.35
N PRO A 163 -7.14 -15.27 -14.34
CA PRO A 163 -8.41 -14.64 -13.98
C PRO A 163 -8.24 -13.31 -13.24
N ALA A 164 -7.04 -12.98 -12.75
CA ALA A 164 -6.77 -11.88 -11.83
C ALA A 164 -5.56 -11.03 -12.26
N SER A 165 -5.39 -10.76 -13.55
CA SER A 165 -4.37 -9.84 -14.04
C SER A 165 -4.69 -8.36 -13.73
N GLN A 166 -3.74 -7.48 -14.00
CA GLN A 166 -3.88 -6.02 -13.91
C GLN A 166 -3.35 -5.33 -15.17
N LEU A 167 -4.02 -4.24 -15.57
CA LEU A 167 -3.49 -3.25 -16.50
C LEU A 167 -2.84 -2.14 -15.67
N ALA A 168 -1.57 -1.85 -15.93
CA ALA A 168 -0.77 -0.88 -15.19
C ALA A 168 -0.13 0.14 -16.13
N PHE A 169 -0.30 1.42 -15.80
CA PHE A 169 0.48 2.54 -16.31
C PHE A 169 1.51 2.91 -15.24
N ASN A 170 2.77 2.60 -15.51
CA ASN A 170 3.92 2.91 -14.68
C ASN A 170 4.45 4.30 -15.05
N LEU A 171 4.33 5.21 -14.09
CA LEU A 171 4.50 6.66 -14.20
C LEU A 171 5.68 7.16 -13.35
N GLY A 172 6.43 6.27 -12.70
CA GLY A 172 7.61 6.58 -11.90
C GLY A 172 8.84 6.88 -12.74
N TYR A 173 10.01 6.61 -12.18
CA TYR A 173 11.30 6.93 -12.79
C TYR A 173 11.56 6.14 -14.07
N THR A 174 11.81 6.88 -15.15
CA THR A 174 12.37 6.38 -16.41
C THR A 174 13.64 7.19 -16.68
N ASN A 175 14.64 6.63 -17.39
CA ASN A 175 15.94 7.26 -17.65
C ASN A 175 15.88 8.59 -18.47
N SER A 176 14.70 9.17 -18.66
CA SER A 176 14.36 10.25 -19.58
C SER A 176 13.94 11.57 -18.92
N LEU A 177 13.73 11.63 -17.60
CA LEU A 177 13.30 12.87 -16.93
C LEU A 177 13.95 13.03 -15.54
N GLU A 178 14.45 14.24 -15.25
CA GLU A 178 14.85 14.63 -13.90
C GLU A 178 13.62 14.85 -13.00
N ASN A 179 13.79 14.75 -11.68
CA ASN A 179 12.69 14.86 -10.73
C ASN A 179 12.14 16.30 -10.70
N GLN A 180 11.01 16.53 -11.38
CA GLN A 180 10.30 17.81 -11.43
C GLN A 180 8.79 17.58 -11.45
N TYR A 181 8.00 18.55 -10.96
CA TYR A 181 6.55 18.46 -11.03
C TYR A 181 6.04 18.41 -12.48
N HIS A 182 5.15 17.48 -12.78
CA HIS A 182 4.44 17.40 -14.05
C HIS A 182 3.14 16.58 -13.94
N ASP A 183 2.26 16.75 -14.91
CA ASP A 183 0.99 16.03 -15.01
C ASP A 183 1.04 15.00 -16.14
N ILE A 184 0.39 13.86 -15.93
CA ILE A 184 0.18 12.83 -16.95
C ILE A 184 -1.32 12.60 -17.06
N TYR A 185 -1.79 12.53 -18.30
CA TYR A 185 -3.20 12.38 -18.61
C TYR A 185 -3.42 11.07 -19.36
N ILE A 186 -4.44 10.33 -18.95
CA ILE A 186 -4.87 9.07 -19.57
C ILE A 186 -6.38 9.11 -19.74
N ASP A 187 -6.86 8.68 -20.90
CA ASP A 187 -8.27 8.68 -21.26
C ASP A 187 -8.60 7.56 -22.26
N ASN A 188 -9.88 7.23 -22.42
CA ASN A 188 -10.42 6.29 -23.41
C ASN A 188 -9.70 4.92 -23.44
N VAL A 189 -9.42 4.36 -22.25
CA VAL A 189 -8.74 3.07 -22.13
C VAL A 189 -9.69 1.93 -22.48
N SER A 190 -9.28 1.08 -23.41
CA SER A 190 -10.06 -0.04 -23.91
C SER A 190 -9.18 -1.27 -24.12
N LEU A 191 -9.67 -2.42 -23.72
CA LEU A 191 -9.06 -3.72 -23.97
C LEU A 191 -10.13 -4.67 -24.50
N ILE A 192 -10.00 -5.07 -25.76
CA ILE A 192 -10.97 -5.94 -26.41
C ILE A 192 -10.32 -7.25 -26.88
N LEU A 193 -11.07 -8.33 -26.81
CA LEU A 193 -10.73 -9.60 -27.44
C LEU A 193 -10.97 -9.51 -28.96
N LEU A 194 -9.94 -9.76 -29.76
CA LEU A 194 -10.00 -9.65 -31.22
C LEU A 194 -10.53 -10.92 -31.89
N GLU A 195 -10.13 -12.11 -31.45
CA GLU A 195 -10.61 -13.42 -31.92
C GLU A 195 -10.01 -14.55 -31.06
N SER A 196 -10.75 -15.65 -30.87
CA SER A 196 -10.25 -16.87 -30.23
C SER A 196 -9.54 -17.78 -31.23
N VAL A 197 -8.28 -18.11 -31.03
CA VAL A 197 -7.62 -19.14 -31.85
C VAL A 197 -8.24 -20.50 -31.50
N PRO A 198 -8.76 -21.28 -32.48
CA PRO A 198 -9.32 -22.59 -32.16
C PRO A 198 -8.23 -23.51 -31.60
N SER A 199 -8.42 -23.95 -30.36
CA SER A 199 -7.58 -24.94 -29.68
C SER A 199 -7.41 -26.20 -30.55
N PRO A 200 -6.21 -26.79 -30.69
CA PRO A 200 -6.04 -28.05 -31.42
C PRO A 200 -6.88 -29.14 -30.75
N THR A 201 -7.83 -29.70 -31.51
CA THR A 201 -8.75 -30.72 -31.04
C THR A 201 -7.97 -31.92 -30.47
N PRO A 202 -8.23 -32.38 -29.23
CA PRO A 202 -7.60 -33.57 -28.70
C PRO A 202 -8.04 -34.76 -29.56
N THR A 203 -7.05 -35.45 -30.15
CA THR A 203 -7.29 -36.70 -30.87
C THR A 203 -7.86 -37.72 -29.88
N PRO A 204 -8.97 -38.41 -30.17
CA PRO A 204 -9.61 -39.29 -29.21
C PRO A 204 -8.68 -40.47 -28.85
N SER A 205 -8.43 -40.61 -27.55
CA SER A 205 -7.78 -41.75 -26.93
C SER A 205 -8.59 -43.02 -27.21
N SER A 206 -7.95 -44.03 -27.83
CA SER A 206 -8.52 -45.36 -27.99
C SER A 206 -7.97 -46.32 -26.91
N THR A 207 -8.92 -46.99 -26.26
CA THR A 207 -8.82 -48.00 -25.19
C THR A 207 -7.92 -49.21 -25.50
N PRO A 208 -7.53 -49.99 -24.47
CA PRO A 208 -6.29 -50.77 -24.42
C PRO A 208 -6.37 -52.15 -25.10
N LYS A 209 -5.22 -52.63 -25.61
CA LYS A 209 -4.98 -54.04 -25.97
C LYS A 209 -3.70 -54.56 -25.26
N PRO A 210 -3.61 -55.87 -24.98
CA PRO A 210 -2.84 -56.42 -23.88
C PRO A 210 -1.33 -56.56 -24.16
N THR A 211 -0.62 -56.68 -23.06
CA THR A 211 0.81 -56.92 -22.85
C THR A 211 1.41 -58.06 -23.68
N PRO A 212 2.67 -57.88 -24.10
CA PRO A 212 3.69 -58.94 -24.00
C PRO A 212 4.87 -58.57 -23.08
N LYS A 213 5.50 -59.62 -22.56
CA LYS A 213 6.60 -59.72 -21.57
C LYS A 213 7.89 -58.90 -21.90
N PRO A 214 8.80 -58.71 -20.91
CA PRO A 214 9.82 -57.66 -20.89
C PRO A 214 11.16 -58.06 -21.52
N LYS A 215 11.89 -57.07 -22.06
CA LYS A 215 13.35 -57.08 -22.23
C LYS A 215 13.88 -55.64 -22.44
N PRO A 216 15.18 -55.40 -22.25
CA PRO A 216 15.86 -54.93 -21.05
C PRO A 216 15.99 -53.39 -20.94
N LYS A 217 16.21 -52.93 -19.71
CA LYS A 217 16.47 -51.52 -19.30
C LYS A 217 17.48 -50.80 -20.22
N PRO A 218 17.15 -49.60 -20.74
CA PRO A 218 18.14 -48.57 -21.03
C PRO A 218 18.49 -47.79 -19.77
N VAL A 219 19.74 -47.34 -19.75
CA VAL A 219 20.43 -46.51 -18.75
C VAL A 219 19.75 -45.13 -18.62
N PRO A 220 19.80 -44.44 -17.47
CA PRO A 220 19.16 -43.13 -17.30
C PRO A 220 19.75 -42.12 -18.28
N THR A 221 18.89 -41.45 -19.04
CA THR A 221 19.23 -40.28 -19.86
C THR A 221 18.75 -39.04 -19.09
N GLN A 222 19.49 -37.93 -19.21
CA GLN A 222 19.30 -36.64 -18.53
C GLN A 222 17.84 -36.20 -18.34
N PRO A 223 17.52 -35.44 -17.27
CA PRO A 223 16.26 -34.70 -17.18
C PRO A 223 16.12 -33.76 -18.37
N SER A 224 14.94 -33.73 -18.98
CA SER A 224 14.53 -32.71 -19.95
C SER A 224 14.50 -31.34 -19.28
N GLU A 225 15.06 -30.31 -19.93
CA GLU A 225 14.74 -28.91 -19.64
C GLU A 225 13.21 -28.75 -19.58
N SER A 226 12.69 -28.15 -18.51
CA SER A 226 11.29 -27.76 -18.44
C SER A 226 11.06 -26.52 -19.31
N ASP A 227 9.89 -26.43 -19.95
CA ASP A 227 9.48 -25.24 -20.71
C ASP A 227 9.09 -24.05 -19.77
N ASP A 228 9.01 -24.27 -18.45
CA ASP A 228 8.40 -23.34 -17.48
C ASP A 228 9.41 -22.42 -16.75
N ILE A 229 10.70 -22.75 -16.75
CA ILE A 229 11.78 -21.88 -16.24
C ILE A 229 12.88 -21.73 -17.29
N GLN A 230 13.13 -20.50 -17.72
CA GLN A 230 14.27 -20.17 -18.58
C GLN A 230 15.42 -19.65 -17.74
N SER A 231 16.52 -20.39 -17.71
CA SER A 231 17.76 -20.00 -17.04
C SER A 231 18.74 -19.37 -18.01
N ASN A 232 19.32 -18.24 -17.60
CA ASN A 232 20.52 -17.65 -18.20
C ASN A 232 21.56 -17.40 -17.08
N ILE A 233 21.67 -18.32 -16.12
CA ILE A 233 22.67 -18.25 -15.07
C ILE A 233 24.02 -18.70 -15.68
N ASN A 234 25.01 -17.83 -15.58
CA ASN A 234 26.38 -18.10 -15.99
C ASN A 234 27.24 -18.35 -14.75
N LEU A 235 28.01 -19.44 -14.81
CA LEU A 235 28.96 -19.83 -13.77
C LEU A 235 30.39 -19.69 -14.30
N SER A 236 31.19 -18.86 -13.65
CA SER A 236 32.57 -18.62 -14.03
C SER A 236 33.54 -18.85 -12.87
N ARG A 237 34.80 -19.05 -13.23
CA ARG A 237 35.92 -19.23 -12.31
C ARG A 237 36.98 -18.20 -12.66
N ASP A 238 37.54 -17.55 -11.65
CA ASP A 238 38.65 -16.63 -11.82
C ASP A 238 39.82 -16.98 -10.90
N THR A 239 41.02 -17.01 -11.49
CA THR A 239 42.30 -17.23 -10.79
C THR A 239 43.45 -16.80 -11.69
N LEU A 240 44.68 -16.94 -11.20
CA LEU A 240 45.88 -16.63 -11.99
C LEU A 240 46.07 -17.65 -13.12
N ASN A 241 46.16 -17.18 -14.37
CA ASN A 241 46.42 -18.02 -15.56
C ASN A 241 47.80 -18.71 -15.56
N LYS A 242 48.74 -18.22 -14.75
CA LYS A 242 50.09 -18.76 -14.56
C LYS A 242 50.47 -18.70 -13.08
N VAL A 243 50.87 -19.83 -12.50
CA VAL A 243 51.17 -19.95 -11.06
C VAL A 243 52.44 -20.76 -10.84
N ASP A 244 53.31 -20.33 -9.93
CA ASP A 244 54.49 -21.09 -9.55
C ASP A 244 54.11 -22.37 -8.79
N LEU A 245 54.78 -23.48 -9.09
CA LEU A 245 54.58 -24.75 -8.40
C LEU A 245 54.70 -24.58 -6.88
N GLY A 246 53.71 -25.08 -6.14
CA GLY A 246 53.65 -25.00 -4.69
C GLY A 246 53.09 -23.69 -4.12
N ARG A 247 52.83 -22.67 -4.96
CA ARG A 247 52.19 -21.43 -4.53
C ARG A 247 50.72 -21.68 -4.20
N ILE A 248 50.26 -21.06 -3.10
CA ILE A 248 48.85 -21.02 -2.71
C ILE A 248 48.22 -19.81 -3.39
N VAL A 249 47.09 -20.02 -4.05
CA VAL A 249 46.31 -18.94 -4.71
C VAL A 249 44.83 -19.11 -4.39
N ASP A 250 44.09 -18.00 -4.53
CA ASP A 250 42.64 -18.02 -4.47
C ASP A 250 42.08 -18.40 -5.84
N VAL A 251 41.07 -19.28 -5.83
CA VAL A 251 40.18 -19.52 -6.96
C VAL A 251 38.82 -18.97 -6.56
N GLU A 252 38.37 -17.95 -7.28
CA GLU A 252 37.08 -17.30 -7.08
C GLU A 252 36.04 -17.96 -7.98
N PHE A 253 34.92 -18.36 -7.40
CA PHE A 253 33.78 -18.95 -8.10
C PHE A 253 32.69 -17.92 -8.14
N VAL A 254 32.23 -17.54 -9.33
CA VAL A 254 31.25 -16.48 -9.55
C VAL A 254 30.01 -17.05 -10.22
N GLN A 255 28.85 -16.56 -9.79
CA GLN A 255 27.57 -16.77 -10.45
C GLN A 255 26.90 -15.42 -10.71
N GLU A 256 26.35 -15.27 -11.91
CA GLU A 256 25.58 -14.10 -12.33
C GLU A 256 24.58 -14.50 -13.41
N GLY A 257 23.57 -13.68 -13.65
CA GLY A 257 22.63 -13.89 -14.76
C GLY A 257 21.19 -13.66 -14.36
N SER A 258 20.28 -14.44 -14.95
CA SER A 258 18.85 -14.27 -14.68
C SER A 258 18.05 -15.55 -14.82
N LEU A 259 16.94 -15.62 -14.07
CA LEU A 259 15.90 -16.63 -14.19
C LEU A 259 14.60 -15.97 -14.63
N VAL A 260 13.96 -16.54 -15.66
CA VAL A 260 12.58 -16.21 -16.02
C VAL A 260 11.71 -17.37 -15.57
N VAL A 261 10.71 -17.08 -14.74
CA VAL A 261 9.78 -18.07 -14.20
C VAL A 261 8.37 -17.62 -14.56
N GLU A 262 7.54 -18.51 -15.10
CA GLU A 262 6.11 -18.25 -15.29
C GLU A 262 5.36 -18.30 -13.93
N GLY A 263 5.68 -17.39 -13.00
CA GLY A 263 5.20 -17.45 -11.62
C GLY A 263 5.95 -16.53 -10.64
N VAL A 264 5.63 -16.62 -9.33
CA VAL A 264 6.53 -16.12 -8.25
C VAL A 264 7.38 -17.29 -7.77
N ILE A 265 8.68 -17.08 -7.59
CA ILE A 265 9.49 -17.94 -6.73
C ILE A 265 8.96 -17.82 -5.29
N GLU A 266 8.30 -18.88 -4.79
CA GLU A 266 7.79 -18.90 -3.43
C GLU A 266 8.82 -19.54 -2.49
N ALA A 267 9.65 -18.69 -1.91
CA ALA A 267 10.54 -19.09 -0.81
C ALA A 267 9.81 -18.96 0.54
N PRO A 268 9.93 -19.96 1.45
CA PRO A 268 9.42 -19.82 2.80
C PRO A 268 9.99 -18.57 3.48
N LYS A 269 9.12 -17.79 4.11
CA LYS A 269 9.48 -16.53 4.79
C LYS A 269 9.15 -16.60 6.27
N GLU A 270 10.01 -16.04 7.09
CA GLU A 270 9.83 -15.97 8.53
C GLU A 270 10.07 -14.54 8.99
N ILE A 271 9.00 -13.89 9.46
CA ILE A 271 9.00 -12.48 9.82
C ILE A 271 8.74 -12.37 11.32
N VAL A 272 9.54 -11.57 12.03
CA VAL A 272 9.20 -11.13 13.38
C VAL A 272 9.04 -9.62 13.39
N MET A 273 7.84 -9.18 13.73
CA MET A 273 7.55 -7.78 14.02
C MET A 273 7.97 -7.49 15.46
N VAL A 274 8.72 -6.42 15.67
CA VAL A 274 9.19 -5.97 16.99
C VAL A 274 8.58 -4.60 17.25
N LEU A 275 7.71 -4.51 18.25
CA LEU A 275 6.89 -3.34 18.51
C LEU A 275 7.24 -2.71 19.86
N ASP A 276 7.63 -1.43 19.84
CA ASP A 276 7.75 -0.61 21.05
C ASP A 276 6.36 -0.44 21.69
N ASN A 277 6.19 -0.84 22.96
CA ASN A 277 4.98 -0.57 23.73
C ASN A 277 5.25 0.25 24.99
N SER A 278 6.43 0.88 25.12
CA SER A 278 6.87 1.71 26.27
C SER A 278 5.87 2.76 26.75
N GLY A 279 4.99 3.21 25.87
CA GLY A 279 3.99 4.24 26.15
C GLY A 279 4.27 5.57 25.48
N THR A 280 5.35 5.68 24.71
CA THR A 280 5.54 6.82 23.82
C THR A 280 4.38 6.95 22.82
N PHE A 281 3.85 5.82 22.33
CA PHE A 281 2.66 5.79 21.47
C PHE A 281 1.33 6.13 22.18
N ASN A 282 1.30 6.11 23.52
CA ASN A 282 0.11 6.48 24.32
C ASN A 282 0.20 7.91 24.89
N SER A 283 1.41 8.41 25.16
CA SER A 283 1.64 9.72 25.77
C SER A 283 1.77 10.86 24.76
N TYR A 284 1.96 10.54 23.48
CA TYR A 284 1.88 11.49 22.38
C TYR A 284 0.45 11.52 21.83
N ILE A 285 -0.50 12.03 22.63
CA ILE A 285 -1.77 12.51 22.08
C ILE A 285 -1.46 13.86 21.44
N LYS A 286 -1.09 13.83 20.17
CA LYS A 286 -1.29 14.96 19.25
C LYS A 286 -1.52 14.42 17.85
N ASN A 287 -2.72 14.68 17.34
CA ASN A 287 -3.13 14.52 15.93
C ASN A 287 -3.18 13.08 15.38
N VAL A 288 -3.80 12.13 16.10
CA VAL A 288 -4.41 11.00 15.37
C VAL A 288 -5.54 11.60 14.53
N PRO A 289 -5.54 11.44 13.18
CA PRO A 289 -6.53 12.07 12.34
C PRO A 289 -7.95 11.78 12.84
N TRP A 290 -8.65 12.84 13.21
CA TRP A 290 -9.98 12.79 13.79
C TRP A 290 -10.96 13.50 12.85
N PRO A 291 -12.24 13.09 12.78
CA PRO A 291 -13.24 13.76 11.94
C PRO A 291 -13.30 15.30 12.08
N LEU A 292 -12.94 15.86 13.24
CA LEU A 292 -12.98 17.31 13.50
C LEU A 292 -11.68 18.04 13.20
N ASP A 293 -10.60 17.33 12.86
CA ASP A 293 -9.37 17.96 12.37
C ASP A 293 -9.58 18.58 10.99
N TYR A 294 -10.53 18.03 10.25
CA TYR A 294 -10.92 18.50 8.94
C TYR A 294 -11.99 19.59 9.05
N GLY A 295 -11.97 20.53 8.10
CA GLY A 295 -13.09 21.44 7.93
C GLY A 295 -14.35 20.68 7.51
N ILE A 296 -14.16 19.67 6.66
CA ILE A 296 -15.21 18.71 6.26
C ILE A 296 -14.64 17.30 6.27
N TYR A 297 -15.22 16.43 7.09
CA TYR A 297 -14.94 15.00 7.12
C TYR A 297 -16.16 14.21 6.66
N ALA A 298 -16.10 13.61 5.48
CA ALA A 298 -17.08 12.63 5.02
C ALA A 298 -16.52 11.23 5.21
N HIS A 299 -17.18 10.34 5.96
CA HIS A 299 -16.71 8.96 6.07
C HIS A 299 -16.74 8.22 4.72
N ASP A 300 -17.78 8.46 3.92
CA ASP A 300 -18.00 7.86 2.61
C ASP A 300 -17.90 8.92 1.50
N THR A 301 -18.98 9.66 1.22
CA THR A 301 -19.02 10.57 0.07
C THR A 301 -19.10 12.04 0.45
N LEU A 302 -18.25 12.87 -0.15
CA LEU A 302 -18.37 14.32 -0.18
C LEU A 302 -18.81 14.77 -1.57
N SER A 303 -20.09 15.17 -1.72
CA SER A 303 -20.63 15.70 -2.97
C SER A 303 -20.81 17.21 -2.89
N VAL A 304 -20.21 17.93 -3.83
CA VAL A 304 -20.23 19.40 -3.92
C VAL A 304 -20.74 19.85 -5.29
N GLU A 305 -21.88 20.53 -5.28
CA GLU A 305 -22.52 21.16 -6.42
C GLU A 305 -22.80 22.64 -6.12
N GLY A 306 -23.07 23.45 -7.15
CA GLY A 306 -23.44 24.85 -7.01
C GLY A 306 -22.35 25.83 -7.50
N TYR A 307 -22.24 26.98 -6.84
CA TYR A 307 -21.41 28.11 -7.28
C TYR A 307 -20.63 28.69 -6.09
N ASP A 308 -19.32 28.91 -6.26
CA ASP A 308 -18.41 29.49 -5.27
C ASP A 308 -18.40 28.78 -3.91
N VAL A 309 -17.90 27.55 -3.88
CA VAL A 309 -17.70 26.79 -2.63
C VAL A 309 -16.27 27.02 -2.12
N ASN A 310 -16.16 27.58 -0.91
CA ASN A 310 -14.87 27.90 -0.29
C ASN A 310 -14.72 27.21 1.07
N ILE A 311 -13.76 26.30 1.14
CA ILE A 311 -13.38 25.57 2.34
C ILE A 311 -11.99 26.09 2.75
N ASN A 312 -11.98 26.98 3.74
CA ASN A 312 -10.77 27.45 4.38
C ASN A 312 -10.34 26.41 5.43
N GLY A 313 -9.69 25.35 4.98
CA GLY A 313 -9.23 24.21 5.78
C GLY A 313 -8.98 22.97 4.93
N SER A 314 -8.81 21.82 5.59
CA SER A 314 -8.69 20.51 4.95
C SER A 314 -10.03 19.78 4.79
N THR A 315 -10.08 18.81 3.88
CA THR A 315 -11.22 17.90 3.67
C THR A 315 -10.77 16.44 3.71
N TYR A 316 -11.69 15.56 4.11
CA TYR A 316 -11.53 14.12 4.10
C TYR A 316 -12.75 13.46 3.45
N SER A 317 -12.56 12.50 2.55
CA SER A 317 -13.64 11.64 2.03
C SER A 317 -13.13 10.32 1.46
N LYS A 318 -13.93 9.24 1.43
CA LYS A 318 -13.60 8.11 0.53
C LYS A 318 -13.77 8.56 -0.91
N ASP A 319 -14.94 9.08 -1.24
CA ASP A 319 -15.26 9.57 -2.58
C ASP A 319 -15.52 11.06 -2.55
N PHE A 320 -14.62 11.85 -3.14
CA PHE A 320 -14.84 13.28 -3.36
C PHE A 320 -15.40 13.50 -4.77
N VAL A 321 -16.59 14.09 -4.87
CA VAL A 321 -17.25 14.44 -6.13
C VAL A 321 -17.57 15.92 -6.12
N CYS A 322 -17.01 16.67 -7.07
CA CYS A 322 -17.22 18.11 -7.19
C CYS A 322 -17.59 18.50 -8.63
N THR A 323 -18.81 19.01 -8.80
CA THR A 323 -19.35 19.52 -10.06
C THR A 323 -19.69 21.00 -9.98
N SER A 324 -19.33 21.68 -8.89
CA SER A 324 -19.52 23.13 -8.73
C SER A 324 -18.75 23.91 -9.80
N HIS A 325 -19.17 25.16 -10.05
CA HIS A 325 -18.45 26.04 -10.98
C HIS A 325 -17.00 26.33 -10.53
N SER A 326 -16.84 26.52 -9.23
CA SER A 326 -15.57 26.82 -8.57
C SER A 326 -15.50 26.08 -7.23
N ILE A 327 -14.33 25.54 -6.93
CA ILE A 327 -14.02 24.90 -5.64
C ILE A 327 -12.69 25.42 -5.14
N ARG A 328 -12.69 25.91 -3.90
CA ARG A 328 -11.49 26.31 -3.19
C ARG A 328 -11.33 25.50 -1.90
N ILE A 329 -10.19 24.81 -1.76
CA ILE A 329 -9.77 24.12 -0.55
C ILE A 329 -8.38 24.64 -0.21
N THR A 330 -8.25 25.44 0.85
CA THR A 330 -6.98 26.16 1.10
C THR A 330 -5.84 25.28 1.61
N GLU A 331 -6.15 24.10 2.16
CA GLU A 331 -5.17 23.14 2.69
C GLU A 331 -5.22 21.83 1.88
N LYS A 332 -5.43 20.68 2.55
CA LYS A 332 -5.43 19.34 1.95
C LYS A 332 -6.82 18.90 1.49
N CYS A 333 -6.90 18.32 0.31
CA CYS A 333 -8.00 17.52 -0.19
C CYS A 333 -7.64 16.04 -0.11
N SER A 334 -7.99 15.40 1.01
CA SER A 334 -7.62 14.01 1.29
C SER A 334 -8.75 13.07 0.88
N SER A 335 -8.53 12.21 -0.11
CA SER A 335 -9.54 11.22 -0.50
C SER A 335 -9.01 9.93 -1.11
N PHE A 336 -9.80 8.86 -1.09
CA PHE A 336 -9.44 7.61 -1.79
C PHE A 336 -9.68 7.76 -3.29
N SER A 337 -10.80 8.38 -3.66
CA SER A 337 -11.19 8.74 -5.02
C SER A 337 -11.53 10.23 -5.10
N THR A 338 -11.03 10.89 -6.14
CA THR A 338 -11.32 12.32 -6.41
C THR A 338 -11.84 12.49 -7.83
N PHE A 339 -13.00 13.12 -7.96
CA PHE A 339 -13.62 13.50 -9.22
C PHE A 339 -14.06 14.96 -9.19
N ILE A 340 -13.41 15.82 -9.99
CA ILE A 340 -13.65 17.27 -10.01
C ILE A 340 -13.82 17.73 -11.45
N THR A 341 -15.04 18.07 -11.87
CA THR A 341 -15.30 18.65 -13.19
C THR A 341 -15.41 20.18 -13.16
N SER A 342 -15.09 20.79 -12.02
CA SER A 342 -15.14 22.24 -11.83
C SER A 342 -14.18 22.96 -12.78
N PRO A 343 -14.65 23.98 -13.53
CA PRO A 343 -13.78 24.82 -14.35
C PRO A 343 -12.69 25.57 -13.55
N GLU A 344 -12.99 25.96 -12.31
CA GLU A 344 -12.07 26.68 -11.44
C GLU A 344 -11.74 25.83 -10.20
N ILE A 345 -10.51 25.29 -10.15
CA ILE A 345 -10.02 24.43 -9.06
C ILE A 345 -8.85 25.14 -8.37
N ASP A 346 -9.02 25.49 -7.10
CA ASP A 346 -7.97 26.03 -6.23
C ASP A 346 -7.84 25.15 -4.99
N VAL A 347 -7.01 24.10 -5.08
CA VAL A 347 -6.74 23.16 -3.99
C VAL A 347 -5.28 23.27 -3.59
N GLY A 348 -5.02 23.47 -2.30
CA GLY A 348 -3.66 23.59 -1.77
C GLY A 348 -2.81 22.36 -2.03
N GLU A 349 -3.30 21.19 -1.64
CA GLU A 349 -2.63 19.89 -1.87
C GLU A 349 -3.68 18.77 -2.03
N PHE A 350 -3.48 17.87 -2.98
CA PHE A 350 -4.24 16.61 -3.08
C PHE A 350 -3.50 15.48 -2.36
N GLU A 351 -4.23 14.70 -1.58
CA GLU A 351 -3.68 13.56 -0.84
C GLU A 351 -4.53 12.32 -1.09
N ASN A 352 -3.95 11.29 -1.72
CA ASN A 352 -4.62 10.00 -1.87
C ASN A 352 -4.54 9.19 -0.58
N LEU A 353 -5.68 8.81 -0.04
CA LEU A 353 -5.79 8.03 1.19
C LEU A 353 -5.69 6.52 0.93
N THR A 354 -5.13 5.80 1.90
CA THR A 354 -5.00 4.34 1.88
C THR A 354 -5.64 3.67 3.10
N VAL A 355 -5.90 4.44 4.16
CA VAL A 355 -6.46 3.96 5.43
C VAL A 355 -7.67 4.82 5.82
N PRO A 356 -8.82 4.20 6.15
CA PRO A 356 -9.98 4.95 6.57
C PRO A 356 -9.73 5.51 7.97
N VAL A 357 -10.19 6.73 8.20
CA VAL A 357 -10.30 7.31 9.54
C VAL A 357 -11.67 6.90 10.06
N ASP A 358 -11.73 6.33 11.25
CA ASP A 358 -13.00 5.88 11.84
C ASP A 358 -13.85 7.07 12.29
N MET A 359 -15.18 6.91 12.18
CA MET A 359 -16.16 7.89 12.64
C MET A 359 -16.88 7.35 13.89
N PRO A 360 -16.49 7.78 15.11
CA PRO A 360 -17.05 7.23 16.35
C PRO A 360 -18.42 7.84 16.73
N HIS A 361 -19.19 7.11 17.53
CA HIS A 361 -20.36 7.69 18.22
C HIS A 361 -19.93 8.37 19.54
N PHE A 362 -20.67 9.40 19.95
CA PHE A 362 -20.36 10.13 21.19
C PHE A 362 -20.81 9.40 22.46
N ASP A 363 -20.21 9.82 23.57
CA ASP A 363 -20.46 9.32 24.93
C ASP A 363 -21.89 9.64 25.41
N ALA A 364 -22.44 8.77 26.27
CA ALA A 364 -23.72 8.97 26.95
C ALA A 364 -23.75 10.25 27.81
N ARG A 365 -22.58 10.72 28.27
CA ARG A 365 -22.42 11.93 29.10
C ARG A 365 -22.97 13.21 28.46
N LEU A 366 -23.09 13.30 27.13
CA LEU A 366 -23.68 14.46 26.44
C LEU A 366 -25.13 14.76 26.84
N THR A 367 -25.84 13.78 27.41
CA THR A 367 -27.25 13.91 27.80
C THR A 367 -27.46 14.25 29.28
N GLU A 368 -26.41 14.27 30.11
CA GLU A 368 -26.54 14.42 31.57
C GLU A 368 -27.03 15.82 31.99
N ASP A 369 -26.52 16.87 31.34
CA ASP A 369 -26.86 18.27 31.61
C ASP A 369 -27.87 18.87 30.61
N ALA A 370 -28.50 18.03 29.78
CA ALA A 370 -29.41 18.46 28.74
C ALA A 370 -30.84 18.68 29.24
N ILE A 371 -31.52 19.71 28.72
CA ILE A 371 -32.98 19.79 28.78
C ILE A 371 -33.54 18.71 27.84
N VAL A 372 -34.11 17.66 28.43
CA VAL A 372 -34.62 16.51 27.67
C VAL A 372 -36.07 16.75 27.24
N PHE A 373 -36.32 16.63 25.94
CA PHE A 373 -37.62 16.67 25.30
C PHE A 373 -38.05 15.25 24.92
N ASP A 374 -39.16 14.82 25.54
CA ASP A 374 -39.70 13.47 25.45
C ASP A 374 -41.15 13.53 24.97
N SER A 375 -41.56 12.54 24.17
CA SER A 375 -42.92 12.48 23.64
C SER A 375 -43.98 12.34 24.73
N SER A 376 -43.61 11.84 25.92
CA SER A 376 -44.48 11.77 27.09
C SER A 376 -44.96 13.13 27.61
N TYR A 377 -44.35 14.24 27.18
CA TYR A 377 -44.82 15.60 27.52
C TYR A 377 -46.11 15.99 26.77
N PHE A 378 -46.50 15.22 25.76
CA PHE A 378 -47.65 15.48 24.92
C PHE A 378 -48.77 14.49 25.29
N GLU A 379 -49.66 14.90 26.19
CA GLU A 379 -50.85 14.13 26.59
C GLU A 379 -51.82 13.91 25.41
N ASP A 380 -52.70 12.90 25.51
CA ASP A 380 -53.68 12.58 24.47
C ASP A 380 -54.48 13.81 24.01
N GLY A 381 -54.24 14.24 22.76
CA GLY A 381 -54.92 15.36 22.11
C GLY A 381 -54.19 16.71 22.18
N VAL A 382 -53.10 16.84 22.94
CA VAL A 382 -52.24 18.03 22.98
C VAL A 382 -51.09 17.86 22.00
N ARG A 383 -51.08 18.66 20.93
CA ARG A 383 -50.03 18.60 19.89
C ARG A 383 -48.96 19.65 20.06
N GLU A 384 -49.21 20.70 20.84
CA GLU A 384 -48.33 21.86 20.99
C GLU A 384 -48.26 22.29 22.46
N ILE A 385 -47.05 22.59 22.92
CA ILE A 385 -46.79 23.16 24.25
C ILE A 385 -45.89 24.39 24.12
N PRO A 386 -45.97 25.37 25.04
CA PRO A 386 -45.01 26.46 25.08
C PRO A 386 -43.59 25.93 25.29
N MET A 387 -42.63 26.46 24.53
CA MET A 387 -41.23 26.11 24.71
C MET A 387 -40.71 26.69 26.04
N PRO A 388 -40.09 25.88 26.93
CA PRO A 388 -39.64 26.36 28.23
C PRO A 388 -38.67 27.54 28.10
N GLY A 389 -38.96 28.64 28.80
CA GLY A 389 -38.10 29.84 28.82
C GLY A 389 -38.16 30.73 27.57
N GLN A 390 -38.95 30.36 26.55
CA GLN A 390 -38.94 31.03 25.24
C GLN A 390 -40.32 31.66 24.94
N GLU A 391 -40.41 32.99 25.05
CA GLU A 391 -41.67 33.70 24.82
C GLU A 391 -42.09 33.62 23.34
N GLY A 392 -43.32 33.16 23.09
CA GLY A 392 -43.90 33.10 21.74
C GLY A 392 -43.37 31.98 20.84
N ILE A 393 -42.52 31.09 21.37
CA ILE A 393 -42.04 29.87 20.72
C ILE A 393 -42.85 28.68 21.23
N LEU A 394 -43.23 27.80 20.32
CA LEU A 394 -44.01 26.59 20.58
C LEU A 394 -43.20 25.35 20.17
N LEU A 395 -43.36 24.29 20.95
CA LEU A 395 -42.88 22.96 20.62
C LEU A 395 -44.08 22.09 20.22
N ARG A 396 -44.10 21.63 18.97
CA ARG A 396 -45.11 20.69 18.44
C ARG A 396 -44.52 19.29 18.35
N TYR A 397 -45.30 18.25 18.66
CA TYR A 397 -44.89 16.86 18.45
C TYR A 397 -45.76 16.16 17.39
N GLU A 398 -45.10 15.60 16.38
CA GLU A 398 -45.69 14.85 15.28
C GLU A 398 -45.43 13.35 15.47
N ALA A 399 -46.41 12.67 16.09
CA ALA A 399 -46.27 11.28 16.53
C ALA A 399 -46.00 10.28 15.39
N SER A 400 -46.52 10.53 14.17
CA SER A 400 -46.31 9.62 13.02
C SER A 400 -44.87 9.59 12.51
N GLU A 401 -44.10 10.64 12.80
CA GLU A 401 -42.72 10.82 12.35
C GLU A 401 -41.73 10.81 13.52
N ASN A 402 -42.22 10.64 14.76
CA ASN A 402 -41.47 10.85 15.98
C ASN A 402 -40.64 12.14 15.95
N ARG A 403 -41.27 13.26 15.54
CA ARG A 403 -40.59 14.54 15.29
C ARG A 403 -41.10 15.65 16.18
N PHE A 404 -40.19 16.44 16.72
CA PHE A 404 -40.45 17.70 17.41
C PHE A 404 -40.24 18.87 16.46
N ASP A 405 -41.24 19.75 16.31
CA ASP A 405 -41.12 20.98 15.54
C ASP A 405 -41.06 22.20 16.48
N ILE A 406 -40.02 23.02 16.33
CA ILE A 406 -39.93 24.33 16.97
C ILE A 406 -40.49 25.37 15.99
N VAL A 407 -41.61 25.96 16.36
CA VAL A 407 -42.40 26.89 15.53
C VAL A 407 -42.77 28.14 16.32
N SER A 408 -43.19 29.20 15.62
CA SER A 408 -43.63 30.46 16.21
C SER A 408 -44.90 30.93 15.52
N ASN A 409 -45.81 31.53 16.29
CA ASN A 409 -47.03 32.16 15.77
C ASN A 409 -46.78 33.59 15.21
N GLY A 410 -45.54 34.06 15.22
CA GLY A 410 -45.12 35.38 14.74
C GLY A 410 -43.62 35.44 14.40
N SER A 411 -43.07 36.65 14.30
CA SER A 411 -41.64 36.89 14.00
C SER A 411 -40.72 36.80 15.24
N ASN A 412 -41.04 35.91 16.19
CA ASN A 412 -40.26 35.72 17.40
C ASN A 412 -38.94 35.01 17.06
N THR A 413 -37.87 35.37 17.78
CA THR A 413 -36.56 34.75 17.68
C THR A 413 -36.47 33.58 18.64
N PHE A 414 -36.06 32.41 18.16
CA PHE A 414 -35.71 31.30 19.04
C PHE A 414 -34.27 31.44 19.52
N ILE A 415 -34.05 31.37 20.83
CA ILE A 415 -32.72 31.50 21.44
C ILE A 415 -32.31 30.13 22.02
N ILE A 416 -31.29 29.51 21.46
CA ILE A 416 -30.66 28.31 22.02
C ILE A 416 -29.67 28.79 23.09
N ASP A 417 -30.10 28.79 24.35
CA ASP A 417 -29.35 29.27 25.53
C ASP A 417 -29.00 28.16 26.53
N SER A 418 -29.30 26.90 26.19
CA SER A 418 -29.04 25.71 26.99
C SER A 418 -28.88 24.50 26.09
N THR A 419 -28.18 23.48 26.58
CA THR A 419 -28.09 22.19 25.90
C THR A 419 -29.47 21.52 25.85
N MET A 420 -29.91 21.09 24.67
CA MET A 420 -31.22 20.50 24.41
C MET A 420 -31.07 19.11 23.80
N TYR A 421 -31.83 18.15 24.31
CA TYR A 421 -31.86 16.78 23.80
C TYR A 421 -33.27 16.34 23.45
N PHE A 422 -33.50 15.97 22.19
CA PHE A 422 -34.77 15.49 21.67
C PHE A 422 -34.72 13.98 21.47
N LYS A 423 -35.62 13.24 22.14
CA LYS A 423 -35.78 11.78 21.98
C LYS A 423 -36.58 11.41 20.72
N GLY A 424 -36.17 11.97 19.59
CA GLY A 424 -36.81 11.84 18.28
C GLY A 424 -36.09 12.73 17.27
N SER A 425 -36.73 12.97 16.12
CA SER A 425 -36.25 13.94 15.14
C SER A 425 -36.59 15.36 15.58
N LEU A 426 -35.81 16.36 15.15
CA LEU A 426 -36.02 17.77 15.41
C LEU A 426 -36.17 18.55 14.09
N ARG A 427 -37.13 19.47 14.03
CA ARG A 427 -37.22 20.47 12.98
C ARG A 427 -37.36 21.87 13.57
N ILE A 428 -36.47 22.77 13.17
CA ILE A 428 -36.57 24.21 13.46
C ILE A 428 -37.00 24.90 12.18
N SER A 429 -38.14 25.59 12.20
CA SER A 429 -38.68 26.28 11.01
C SER A 429 -39.02 27.72 11.35
N LEU A 430 -37.98 28.56 11.46
CA LEU A 430 -38.06 29.94 11.97
C LEU A 430 -37.21 30.90 11.14
N MET A 431 -37.67 32.15 11.02
CA MET A 431 -36.96 33.19 10.26
C MET A 431 -35.75 33.80 11.00
N GLU A 432 -35.68 33.63 12.32
CA GLU A 432 -34.63 34.17 13.17
C GLU A 432 -34.36 33.15 14.29
N THR A 433 -33.14 32.59 14.31
CA THR A 433 -32.68 31.69 15.38
C THR A 433 -31.30 32.14 15.85
N LYS A 434 -31.08 32.17 17.15
CA LYS A 434 -29.79 32.54 17.74
C LYS A 434 -29.27 31.50 18.70
N ASN A 435 -27.96 31.27 18.76
CA ASN A 435 -27.33 30.54 19.87
C ASN A 435 -26.63 31.52 20.82
N LEU A 436 -26.62 31.19 22.11
CA LEU A 436 -25.99 31.94 23.19
C LEU A 436 -25.17 30.98 24.05
N ASN A 437 -23.91 31.32 24.32
CA ASN A 437 -22.92 30.45 24.94
C ASN A 437 -22.66 29.14 24.15
N ASP A 438 -21.80 28.30 24.71
CA ASP A 438 -21.51 26.97 24.20
C ASP A 438 -22.64 26.01 24.58
N CYS A 439 -23.35 25.47 23.58
CA CYS A 439 -24.53 24.62 23.79
C CYS A 439 -24.61 23.47 22.78
N PHE A 440 -25.22 22.35 23.20
CA PHE A 440 -25.49 21.22 22.32
C PHE A 440 -26.95 21.16 21.89
N LEU A 441 -27.19 20.84 20.62
CA LEU A 441 -28.48 20.54 20.05
C LEU A 441 -28.49 19.08 19.57
N LEU A 442 -29.10 18.21 20.36
CA LEU A 442 -29.01 16.75 20.22
C LEU A 442 -30.36 16.17 19.79
N ALA A 443 -30.35 15.24 18.84
CA ALA A 443 -31.54 14.48 18.46
C ALA A 443 -31.19 13.00 18.25
N ASP A 444 -32.09 12.10 18.67
CA ASP A 444 -31.94 10.67 18.33
C ASP A 444 -32.12 10.45 16.81
N GLY A 445 -33.02 11.21 16.17
CA GLY A 445 -33.34 11.13 14.74
C GLY A 445 -32.79 12.31 13.93
N ASP A 446 -33.48 12.63 12.83
CA ASP A 446 -33.07 13.68 11.90
C ASP A 446 -33.12 15.08 12.55
N ILE A 447 -32.22 15.98 12.16
CA ILE A 447 -32.28 17.41 12.50
C ILE A 447 -32.48 18.22 11.22
N VAL A 448 -33.57 18.98 11.14
CA VAL A 448 -33.87 19.86 10.01
C VAL A 448 -33.89 21.31 10.48
N ILE A 449 -33.08 22.17 9.89
CA ILE A 449 -33.03 23.60 10.21
C ILE A 449 -33.42 24.39 8.97
N GLN A 450 -34.56 25.08 9.04
CA GLN A 450 -35.15 25.84 7.95
C GLN A 450 -35.30 27.31 8.32
N GLY A 451 -35.08 28.18 7.34
CA GLY A 451 -35.42 29.60 7.43
C GLY A 451 -34.28 30.53 7.04
N ALA A 452 -34.13 31.62 7.78
CA ALA A 452 -33.12 32.63 7.53
C ALA A 452 -32.40 33.00 8.84
N ASN A 453 -31.25 33.66 8.72
CA ASN A 453 -30.56 34.32 9.84
C ASN A 453 -30.34 33.44 11.08
N PHE A 454 -30.02 32.16 10.89
CA PHE A 454 -29.53 31.33 12.00
C PHE A 454 -28.12 31.80 12.34
N ARG A 455 -27.91 32.43 13.50
CA ARG A 455 -26.65 33.14 13.81
C ARG A 455 -26.26 33.06 15.29
N PRO A 456 -24.97 33.08 15.64
CA PRO A 456 -24.56 33.25 17.03
C PRO A 456 -24.92 34.65 17.56
N SER A 457 -25.16 34.75 18.87
CA SER A 457 -25.45 36.02 19.54
C SER A 457 -24.19 36.87 19.73
N GLY A 458 -23.04 36.21 19.90
CA GLY A 458 -21.71 36.78 20.01
C GLY A 458 -20.66 35.95 19.25
N PRO A 459 -19.45 36.49 19.04
CA PRO A 459 -18.43 35.86 18.19
C PRO A 459 -17.88 34.55 18.76
N ASP A 460 -17.99 34.34 20.07
CA ASP A 460 -17.45 33.17 20.77
C ASP A 460 -18.52 32.11 21.10
N ASP A 461 -19.79 32.38 20.82
CA ASP A 461 -20.89 31.45 21.13
C ASP A 461 -20.87 30.25 20.16
N LYS A 462 -20.66 29.04 20.67
CA LYS A 462 -20.61 27.82 19.85
C LYS A 462 -21.88 26.99 19.96
N LEU A 463 -22.23 26.33 18.86
CA LEU A 463 -23.32 25.38 18.76
C LEU A 463 -22.81 24.04 18.24
N PHE A 464 -23.11 22.98 18.99
CA PHE A 464 -22.77 21.61 18.65
C PHE A 464 -24.04 20.87 18.24
N ILE A 465 -24.23 20.66 16.94
CA ILE A 465 -25.40 19.98 16.39
C ILE A 465 -25.06 18.51 16.19
N TYR A 466 -25.78 17.62 16.87
CA TYR A 466 -25.53 16.17 16.81
C TYR A 466 -26.81 15.37 16.57
N SER A 467 -26.90 14.75 15.39
CA SER A 467 -27.89 13.71 15.12
C SER A 467 -27.26 12.35 15.39
N ARG A 468 -27.77 11.60 16.37
CA ARG A 468 -27.13 10.36 16.85
C ARG A 468 -27.18 9.24 15.82
N GLU A 469 -28.32 9.09 15.17
CA GLU A 469 -28.59 8.00 14.22
C GLU A 469 -29.28 8.48 12.93
N GLY A 470 -29.51 9.78 12.77
CA GLY A 470 -30.25 10.37 11.65
C GLY A 470 -29.39 11.23 10.72
N ASN A 471 -30.07 12.05 9.93
CA ASN A 471 -29.50 13.01 8.99
C ASN A 471 -29.60 14.43 9.53
N ILE A 472 -28.79 15.36 8.99
CA ILE A 472 -28.91 16.79 9.28
C ILE A 472 -29.15 17.55 7.97
N ASN A 473 -30.26 18.26 7.87
CA ASN A 473 -30.60 19.09 6.70
C ASN A 473 -30.63 20.56 7.11
N ILE A 474 -29.70 21.36 6.58
CA ILE A 474 -29.63 22.80 6.81
C ILE A 474 -30.10 23.51 5.54
N GLU A 475 -31.33 24.01 5.62
CA GLU A 475 -32.10 24.67 4.57
C GLU A 475 -32.25 26.17 4.89
N THR A 476 -31.12 26.85 5.07
CA THR A 476 -31.07 28.24 5.53
C THR A 476 -30.50 29.20 4.50
N ILE A 477 -30.86 30.48 4.62
CA ILE A 477 -30.23 31.59 3.88
C ILE A 477 -29.59 32.60 4.83
N ASN A 478 -28.49 33.24 4.42
CA ASN A 478 -27.79 34.28 5.19
C ASN A 478 -27.50 33.88 6.65
N SER A 479 -27.09 32.63 6.86
CA SER A 479 -26.88 32.07 8.20
C SER A 479 -25.41 31.83 8.51
N GLU A 480 -25.09 31.84 9.80
CA GLU A 480 -23.75 31.64 10.34
C GLU A 480 -23.83 30.65 11.51
N ILE A 481 -23.10 29.54 11.43
CA ILE A 481 -23.02 28.55 12.50
C ILE A 481 -21.58 28.53 13.00
N ASN A 482 -21.38 28.83 14.28
CA ASN A 482 -20.08 28.69 14.93
C ASN A 482 -20.09 27.39 15.73
N GLY A 483 -19.25 26.41 15.40
CA GLY A 483 -19.20 25.13 16.13
C GLY A 483 -19.16 23.89 15.24
N ILE A 484 -19.72 22.78 15.71
CA ILE A 484 -19.60 21.46 15.05
C ILE A 484 -20.97 20.98 14.59
N VAL A 485 -21.00 20.35 13.42
CA VAL A 485 -22.17 19.59 12.95
C VAL A 485 -21.76 18.14 12.72
N TYR A 486 -22.39 17.20 13.42
CA TYR A 486 -21.97 15.80 13.48
C TYR A 486 -23.13 14.84 13.22
N ALA A 487 -22.97 13.92 12.26
CA ALA A 487 -23.97 12.92 11.90
C ALA A 487 -23.32 11.57 11.50
N PRO A 488 -23.01 10.67 12.46
CA PRO A 488 -22.37 9.39 12.17
C PRO A 488 -23.33 8.39 11.50
N GLY A 489 -24.65 8.58 11.67
CA GLY A 489 -25.65 7.64 11.19
C GLY A 489 -25.53 6.28 11.88
N LYS A 490 -26.22 5.27 11.34
CA LYS A 490 -26.09 3.89 11.80
C LYS A 490 -25.05 3.15 10.98
N SER A 491 -24.29 2.28 11.64
CA SER A 491 -23.27 1.45 10.97
C SER A 491 -23.86 0.54 9.90
N ASP A 492 -25.11 0.10 10.07
CA ASP A 492 -25.81 -0.85 9.20
C ASP A 492 -26.83 -0.21 8.25
N ASP A 493 -27.00 1.12 8.28
CA ASP A 493 -27.97 1.85 7.43
C ASP A 493 -27.26 2.90 6.55
N PRO A 494 -27.25 2.75 5.22
CA PRO A 494 -26.67 3.74 4.31
C PRO A 494 -27.50 5.04 4.19
N GLU A 495 -28.77 5.04 4.58
CA GLU A 495 -29.67 6.21 4.43
C GLU A 495 -29.58 7.22 5.57
N THR A 496 -28.70 6.97 6.54
CA THR A 496 -28.48 7.79 7.73
C THR A 496 -27.07 8.38 7.76
N GLY A 497 -26.84 9.40 8.59
CA GLY A 497 -25.53 10.06 8.70
C GLY A 497 -25.21 11.00 7.53
N ARG A 498 -26.22 11.47 6.80
CA ARG A 498 -26.05 12.46 5.73
C ARG A 498 -26.23 13.88 6.27
N ILE A 499 -25.33 14.77 5.88
CA ILE A 499 -25.50 16.21 6.07
C ILE A 499 -25.79 16.86 4.71
N THR A 500 -26.93 17.53 4.61
CA THR A 500 -27.36 18.26 3.41
C THR A 500 -27.35 19.75 3.69
N PHE A 501 -26.74 20.54 2.81
CA PHE A 501 -26.83 22.00 2.86
C PHE A 501 -27.50 22.54 1.61
N LEU A 502 -28.63 23.20 1.84
CA LEU A 502 -29.50 23.81 0.85
C LEU A 502 -29.64 25.30 1.19
N GLY A 503 -29.45 26.19 0.22
CA GLY A 503 -29.61 27.63 0.40
C GLY A 503 -28.43 28.45 -0.11
N ASP A 504 -28.38 29.72 0.30
CA ASP A 504 -27.44 30.71 -0.22
C ASP A 504 -26.81 31.52 0.93
N ASN A 505 -25.52 31.80 0.80
CA ASN A 505 -24.72 32.62 1.72
C ASN A 505 -24.76 32.09 3.16
N ASN A 506 -24.39 30.81 3.33
CA ASN A 506 -24.20 30.19 4.63
C ASN A 506 -22.72 30.13 5.00
N ILE A 507 -22.42 30.46 6.25
CA ILE A 507 -21.07 30.44 6.81
C ILE A 507 -21.04 29.44 7.96
N ILE A 508 -20.04 28.57 7.97
CA ILE A 508 -19.80 27.63 9.05
C ILE A 508 -18.40 27.91 9.56
N ASN A 509 -18.29 28.39 10.80
CA ASN A 509 -17.03 28.59 11.48
C ASN A 509 -16.78 27.40 12.42
N GLY A 510 -16.26 26.31 11.86
CA GLY A 510 -15.96 25.10 12.60
C GLY A 510 -15.80 23.87 11.70
N SER A 511 -16.14 22.70 12.23
CA SER A 511 -15.89 21.40 11.58
C SER A 511 -17.20 20.68 11.31
N LEU A 512 -17.30 20.08 10.13
CA LEU A 512 -18.43 19.25 9.71
C LEU A 512 -17.98 17.80 9.61
N ALA A 513 -18.71 16.88 10.22
CA ALA A 513 -18.42 15.45 10.10
C ALA A 513 -19.68 14.61 9.92
N ALA A 514 -19.71 13.82 8.85
CA ALA A 514 -20.87 13.01 8.47
C ALA A 514 -20.42 11.72 7.80
N LYS A 515 -21.33 10.75 7.68
CA LYS A 515 -21.14 9.63 6.75
C LYS A 515 -21.11 10.13 5.31
N ASN A 516 -22.05 10.99 4.94
CA ASN A 516 -22.20 11.55 3.59
C ASN A 516 -22.50 13.06 3.61
N PHE A 517 -22.01 13.79 2.62
CA PHE A 517 -22.37 15.20 2.39
C PHE A 517 -22.96 15.41 1.01
N ASN A 518 -24.07 16.16 0.97
CA ASN A 518 -24.62 16.70 -0.26
C ASN A 518 -24.72 18.23 -0.13
N PHE A 519 -23.76 18.92 -0.73
CA PHE A 519 -23.75 20.38 -0.81
C PHE A 519 -24.33 20.81 -2.15
N THR A 520 -25.47 21.48 -2.15
CA THR A 520 -26.03 22.14 -3.35
C THR A 520 -26.20 23.65 -3.10
N ALA A 521 -25.43 24.19 -2.16
CA ALA A 521 -25.56 25.58 -1.71
C ALA A 521 -24.72 26.54 -2.57
N HIS A 522 -25.16 27.78 -2.67
CA HIS A 522 -24.39 28.85 -3.31
C HIS A 522 -23.64 29.67 -2.25
N ASN A 523 -22.41 30.10 -2.57
CA ASN A 523 -21.59 30.93 -1.69
C ASN A 523 -21.33 30.31 -0.30
N LEU A 524 -21.24 28.98 -0.21
CA LEU A 524 -20.95 28.29 1.05
C LEU A 524 -19.51 28.57 1.48
N LYS A 525 -19.34 28.96 2.75
CA LYS A 525 -18.03 29.13 3.37
C LYS A 525 -17.90 28.22 4.57
N VAL A 526 -16.93 27.32 4.55
CA VAL A 526 -16.52 26.54 5.73
C VAL A 526 -15.16 27.04 6.17
N ASN A 527 -15.10 27.62 7.36
CA ASN A 527 -13.88 28.14 7.96
C ASN A 527 -13.48 27.18 9.09
N ASN A 528 -12.49 26.33 8.84
CA ASN A 528 -11.92 25.47 9.88
C ASN A 528 -11.03 26.33 10.79
N PRO A 529 -11.33 26.48 12.08
CA PRO A 529 -10.49 27.23 13.00
C PRO A 529 -9.21 26.47 13.44
N GLY A 530 -8.97 25.27 12.90
CA GLY A 530 -7.90 24.36 13.34
C GLY A 530 -8.22 23.75 14.70
N ASN A 531 -7.22 23.60 15.57
CA ASN A 531 -7.30 22.90 16.86
C ASN A 531 -8.17 23.59 17.95
N LYS A 532 -9.16 24.43 17.60
CA LYS A 532 -9.99 25.16 18.58
C LYS A 532 -11.02 24.30 19.33
N TYR A 533 -11.18 23.02 18.97
CA TYR A 533 -12.16 22.12 19.60
C TYR A 533 -11.55 20.91 20.33
N GLU A 534 -10.24 20.95 20.64
CA GLU A 534 -9.56 19.85 21.35
C GLU A 534 -10.16 19.55 22.73
N GLU A 535 -10.51 20.58 23.50
CA GLU A 535 -11.13 20.41 24.83
C GLU A 535 -12.41 19.59 24.76
N ILE A 536 -13.20 19.79 23.70
CA ILE A 536 -14.46 19.09 23.50
C ILE A 536 -14.21 17.64 23.10
N LYS A 537 -13.19 17.38 22.26
CA LYS A 537 -12.79 16.01 21.92
C LYS A 537 -12.41 15.24 23.18
N GLU A 538 -11.55 15.81 24.03
CA GLU A 538 -11.11 15.15 25.25
C GLU A 538 -12.25 14.88 26.24
N GLU A 539 -13.17 15.83 26.39
CA GLU A 539 -14.23 15.76 27.39
C GLU A 539 -15.35 14.79 26.98
N TYR A 540 -15.80 14.84 25.72
CA TYR A 540 -17.03 14.16 25.27
C TYR A 540 -16.80 13.07 24.20
N PHE A 541 -15.58 12.92 23.66
CA PHE A 541 -15.27 12.09 22.49
C PHE A 541 -14.12 11.10 22.78
N GLN A 542 -14.39 9.98 23.47
CA GLN A 542 -13.36 9.02 23.88
C GLN A 542 -12.74 8.21 22.70
N GLY A 543 -11.44 7.86 22.78
CA GLY A 543 -11.01 6.49 22.43
C GLY A 543 -10.01 6.19 21.29
N VAL A 544 -9.29 7.14 20.67
CA VAL A 544 -8.31 6.80 19.59
C VAL A 544 -6.90 7.28 19.95
N ASN A 545 -5.93 6.36 20.01
CA ASN A 545 -4.51 6.67 20.21
C ASN A 545 -3.62 6.03 19.12
N TYR A 546 -2.37 6.46 19.00
CA TYR A 546 -1.46 5.94 17.98
C TYR A 546 -1.21 4.44 18.13
N LEU A 547 -1.17 3.89 19.35
CA LEU A 547 -1.03 2.45 19.54
C LEU A 547 -2.18 1.67 18.89
N TYR A 548 -3.43 2.14 19.00
CA TYR A 548 -4.57 1.54 18.30
C TYR A 548 -4.38 1.56 16.78
N ALA A 549 -4.00 2.70 16.21
CA ALA A 549 -3.81 2.82 14.76
C ALA A 549 -2.61 2.01 14.24
N ILE A 550 -1.51 1.95 14.99
CA ILE A 550 -0.34 1.10 14.71
C ILE A 550 -0.74 -0.37 14.70
N LYS A 551 -1.54 -0.81 15.68
CA LYS A 551 -2.07 -2.19 15.72
C LYS A 551 -2.90 -2.51 14.48
N ASN A 552 -3.75 -1.58 14.03
CA ASN A 552 -4.50 -1.76 12.79
C ASN A 552 -3.60 -1.86 11.55
N ALA A 553 -2.59 -0.99 11.42
CA ALA A 553 -1.62 -1.07 10.32
C ALA A 553 -0.84 -2.40 10.33
N ALA A 554 -0.44 -2.88 11.52
CA ALA A 554 0.23 -4.16 11.69
C ALA A 554 -0.67 -5.36 11.33
N LYS A 555 -1.96 -5.32 11.67
CA LYS A 555 -2.94 -6.33 11.25
C LYS A 555 -3.11 -6.36 9.73
N SER A 556 -3.21 -5.19 9.08
CA SER A 556 -3.26 -5.10 7.63
C SER A 556 -2.00 -5.69 6.98
N PHE A 557 -0.82 -5.48 7.57
CA PHE A 557 0.42 -6.11 7.11
C PHE A 557 0.37 -7.65 7.22
N VAL A 558 -0.21 -8.20 8.30
CA VAL A 558 -0.45 -9.65 8.44
C VAL A 558 -1.41 -10.16 7.37
N ASP A 559 -2.50 -9.44 7.08
CA ASP A 559 -3.49 -9.83 6.08
C ASP A 559 -2.87 -10.01 4.69
N ARG A 560 -1.87 -9.17 4.33
CA ARG A 560 -1.14 -9.28 3.06
C ARG A 560 -0.43 -10.62 2.86
N PHE A 561 -0.04 -11.31 3.93
CA PHE A 561 0.64 -12.61 3.87
C PHE A 561 -0.29 -13.81 4.09
N THR A 562 -1.59 -13.58 4.29
CA THR A 562 -2.55 -14.65 4.54
C THR A 562 -2.66 -15.57 3.33
N GLY A 563 -2.51 -16.87 3.55
CA GLY A 563 -2.52 -17.89 2.50
C GLY A 563 -1.16 -18.16 1.84
N THR A 564 -0.09 -17.45 2.23
CA THR A 564 1.26 -17.63 1.69
C THR A 564 2.11 -18.56 2.57
N ARG A 565 3.23 -19.09 2.06
CA ARG A 565 4.25 -19.83 2.85
C ARG A 565 5.08 -18.93 3.78
N THR A 566 4.40 -18.07 4.54
CA THR A 566 4.99 -17.12 5.45
C THR A 566 4.61 -17.46 6.89
N LYS A 567 5.58 -17.39 7.80
CA LYS A 567 5.32 -17.38 9.24
C LYS A 567 5.57 -15.99 9.79
N ILE A 568 4.66 -15.49 10.64
CA ILE A 568 4.83 -14.20 11.30
C ILE A 568 4.72 -14.36 12.81
N GLY A 569 5.65 -13.73 13.55
CA GLY A 569 5.60 -13.55 14.99
C GLY A 569 5.58 -12.07 15.36
N ILE A 570 5.13 -11.76 16.58
CA ILE A 570 5.13 -10.41 17.14
C ILE A 570 5.84 -10.42 18.50
N ILE A 571 6.74 -9.46 18.72
CA ILE A 571 7.45 -9.24 19.98
C ILE A 571 7.18 -7.80 20.41
N GLN A 572 6.44 -7.61 21.51
CA GLN A 572 6.31 -6.31 22.16
C GLN A 572 7.43 -6.10 23.18
N TYR A 573 7.89 -4.86 23.36
CA TYR A 573 8.87 -4.50 24.38
C TYR A 573 8.63 -3.11 25.01
N SER A 574 8.87 -3.05 26.31
CA SER A 574 8.94 -1.80 27.09
C SER A 574 10.21 -1.84 27.94
N ASP A 575 10.13 -2.00 29.26
CA ASP A 575 11.29 -2.24 30.12
C ASP A 575 11.99 -3.59 29.83
N SER A 576 11.24 -4.53 29.27
CA SER A 576 11.64 -5.86 28.83
C SER A 576 10.74 -6.39 27.72
N ALA A 577 11.17 -7.45 27.03
CA ALA A 577 10.37 -8.21 26.08
C ALA A 577 9.89 -9.56 26.65
N ASN A 578 9.78 -9.67 27.98
CA ASN A 578 9.43 -10.92 28.67
C ASN A 578 7.99 -11.37 28.41
N ASN A 579 7.06 -10.42 28.22
CA ASN A 579 5.63 -10.69 28.09
C ASN A 579 5.23 -10.96 26.62
N ASN A 580 5.72 -12.06 26.06
CA ASN A 580 5.38 -12.53 24.71
C ASN A 580 5.12 -14.04 24.70
N ASP A 581 4.44 -14.54 23.67
CA ASP A 581 4.19 -15.98 23.50
C ASP A 581 5.35 -16.71 22.81
N PHE A 582 6.19 -15.97 22.09
CA PHE A 582 7.34 -16.46 21.32
C PHE A 582 6.93 -17.51 20.28
N ILE A 583 5.87 -17.23 19.53
CA ILE A 583 5.33 -18.09 18.47
C ILE A 583 5.51 -17.45 17.09
N LEU A 584 5.93 -18.27 16.11
CA LEU A 584 5.83 -17.97 14.68
C LEU A 584 4.57 -18.63 14.10
N TYR A 585 3.55 -17.83 13.80
CA TYR A 585 2.26 -18.27 13.27
C TYR A 585 2.35 -18.54 11.77
N ASP A 586 2.02 -19.76 11.35
CA ASP A 586 2.04 -20.19 9.95
C ASP A 586 0.80 -19.68 9.19
N LEU A 587 1.01 -18.67 8.35
CA LEU A 587 -0.06 -17.96 7.63
C LEU A 587 -0.53 -18.67 6.37
N SER A 588 0.06 -19.82 6.00
CA SER A 588 -0.55 -20.70 5.00
C SER A 588 -1.94 -21.20 5.44
N LYS A 589 -2.24 -21.06 6.74
CA LYS A 589 -3.52 -21.32 7.39
C LYS A 589 -4.19 -20.01 7.80
N PRO A 590 -5.28 -19.58 7.13
CA PRO A 590 -5.95 -18.33 7.45
C PRO A 590 -6.39 -18.18 8.91
N GLU A 591 -6.72 -19.28 9.59
CA GLU A 591 -7.06 -19.26 11.02
C GLU A 591 -5.92 -18.76 11.92
N ASN A 592 -4.66 -19.01 11.54
CA ASN A 592 -3.51 -18.53 12.29
C ASN A 592 -3.29 -17.03 12.12
N ALA A 593 -3.67 -16.46 10.95
CA ALA A 593 -3.64 -15.03 10.73
C ALA A 593 -4.59 -14.32 11.71
N GLU A 594 -5.80 -14.84 11.91
CA GLU A 594 -6.74 -14.30 12.89
C GLU A 594 -6.22 -14.41 14.33
N VAL A 595 -5.57 -15.52 14.70
CA VAL A 595 -4.98 -15.65 16.05
C VAL A 595 -3.88 -14.59 16.26
N LEU A 596 -3.01 -14.39 15.26
CA LEU A 596 -1.96 -13.36 15.32
C LEU A 596 -2.56 -11.95 15.39
N LYS A 597 -3.59 -11.64 14.61
CA LYS A 597 -4.27 -10.33 14.65
C LYS A 597 -4.89 -10.05 16.02
N ASN A 598 -5.54 -11.04 16.63
CA ASN A 598 -6.05 -10.94 18.01
C ASN A 598 -4.92 -10.72 19.02
N LYS A 599 -3.76 -11.35 18.80
CA LYS A 599 -2.57 -11.13 19.65
C LYS A 599 -2.05 -9.71 19.53
N ILE A 600 -1.97 -9.17 18.31
CA ILE A 600 -1.62 -7.77 18.06
C ILE A 600 -2.62 -6.84 18.78
N ASP A 601 -3.93 -7.09 18.66
CA ASP A 601 -4.96 -6.27 19.29
C ASP A 601 -4.86 -6.23 20.82
N SER A 602 -4.43 -7.34 21.44
CA SER A 602 -4.22 -7.47 22.88
C SER A 602 -2.98 -6.72 23.42
N ILE A 603 -2.18 -6.11 22.55
CA ILE A 603 -1.02 -5.30 22.96
C ILE A 603 -1.52 -4.02 23.64
N GLU A 604 -1.10 -3.85 24.88
CA GLU A 604 -1.36 -2.69 25.72
C GLU A 604 -0.03 -2.02 26.08
N SER A 605 -0.07 -0.73 26.41
CA SER A 605 1.11 -0.03 26.92
C SER A 605 1.02 0.15 28.43
N PRO A 606 2.11 -0.10 29.18
CA PRO A 606 2.17 0.18 30.60
C PRO A 606 2.37 1.67 30.92
N VAL A 607 2.54 2.55 29.90
CA VAL A 607 2.71 4.01 30.05
C VAL A 607 3.91 4.40 30.94
N THR A 608 4.97 3.59 30.91
CA THR A 608 6.17 3.81 31.75
C THR A 608 7.20 4.73 31.10
N GLY A 609 7.22 4.82 29.77
CA GLY A 609 8.28 5.46 29.00
C GLY A 609 9.59 4.66 28.95
N GLU A 610 9.64 3.49 29.57
CA GLU A 610 10.80 2.61 29.60
C GLU A 610 10.93 1.82 28.30
N SER A 611 12.09 1.90 27.66
CA SER A 611 12.37 1.32 26.34
C SER A 611 13.67 0.53 26.33
N ASN A 612 13.53 -0.79 26.26
CA ASN A 612 14.61 -1.78 26.19
C ASN A 612 14.63 -2.42 24.79
N MET A 613 14.90 -1.58 23.79
CA MET A 613 14.95 -2.00 22.38
C MET A 613 15.90 -3.18 22.15
N GLY A 614 17.05 -3.20 22.83
CA GLY A 614 17.99 -4.31 22.77
C GLY A 614 17.37 -5.64 23.19
N ASP A 615 16.51 -5.64 24.22
CA ASP A 615 15.82 -6.86 24.65
C ASP A 615 14.77 -7.34 23.63
N GLY A 616 14.03 -6.39 23.03
CA GLY A 616 13.09 -6.68 21.93
C GLY A 616 13.78 -7.34 20.73
N ILE A 617 14.88 -6.73 20.25
CA ILE A 617 15.69 -7.27 19.15
C ILE A 617 16.27 -8.64 19.53
N ARG A 618 16.79 -8.79 20.75
CA ARG A 618 17.36 -10.06 21.24
C ARG A 618 16.34 -11.18 21.19
N ARG A 619 15.13 -10.96 21.71
CA ARG A 619 14.07 -11.99 21.75
C ARG A 619 13.57 -12.32 20.36
N ALA A 620 13.44 -11.34 19.46
CA ALA A 620 13.10 -11.56 18.06
C ALA A 620 14.17 -12.38 17.32
N LYS A 621 15.45 -12.07 17.54
CA LYS A 621 16.59 -12.81 16.99
C LYS A 621 16.54 -14.29 17.37
N TYR A 622 16.27 -14.61 18.64
CA TYR A 622 16.17 -16.00 19.08
C TYR A 622 14.91 -16.71 18.56
N LEU A 623 13.78 -16.00 18.42
CA LEU A 623 12.58 -16.57 17.80
C LEU A 623 12.83 -16.96 16.33
N LEU A 624 13.51 -16.11 15.57
CA LEU A 624 13.94 -16.38 14.19
C LEU A 624 15.03 -17.46 14.07
N LYS A 625 15.57 -17.93 15.20
CA LYS A 625 16.59 -19.00 15.22
C LYS A 625 16.12 -20.27 15.90
N ASP A 626 14.88 -20.33 16.37
CA ASP A 626 14.35 -21.50 17.06
C ASP A 626 14.15 -22.65 16.05
N PRO A 627 14.98 -23.70 16.05
CA PRO A 627 14.91 -24.77 15.04
C PRO A 627 13.63 -25.60 15.13
N ARG A 628 12.80 -25.40 16.17
CA ARG A 628 11.48 -26.03 16.31
C ARG A 628 10.40 -25.29 15.53
N GLN A 629 10.61 -24.00 15.27
CA GLN A 629 9.64 -23.11 14.63
C GLN A 629 10.11 -22.66 13.25
N THR A 630 11.43 -22.59 13.05
CA THR A 630 12.04 -22.07 11.83
C THR A 630 12.53 -23.16 10.89
N LEU A 631 12.56 -22.81 9.61
CA LEU A 631 13.20 -23.58 8.57
C LEU A 631 14.62 -23.05 8.37
N LYS A 632 15.58 -23.97 8.25
CA LYS A 632 16.99 -23.65 8.00
C LYS A 632 17.18 -22.73 6.78
N TYR A 633 16.27 -22.82 5.82
CA TYR A 633 16.37 -22.21 4.50
C TYR A 633 15.31 -21.14 4.22
N ALA A 634 14.48 -20.79 5.22
CA ALA A 634 13.56 -19.66 5.07
C ALA A 634 14.33 -18.34 5.09
N SER A 635 13.90 -17.37 4.28
CA SER A 635 14.36 -15.99 4.43
C SER A 635 13.81 -15.45 5.75
N LYS A 636 14.65 -14.76 6.52
CA LYS A 636 14.29 -14.26 7.84
C LYS A 636 14.30 -12.74 7.82
N HIS A 637 13.21 -12.14 8.27
CA HIS A 637 13.05 -10.69 8.29
C HIS A 637 12.68 -10.24 9.70
N MET A 638 13.32 -9.17 10.17
CA MET A 638 12.98 -8.52 11.43
C MET A 638 12.51 -7.10 11.13
N VAL A 639 11.25 -6.80 11.47
CA VAL A 639 10.66 -5.47 11.25
C VAL A 639 10.51 -4.78 12.60
N VAL A 640 11.36 -3.81 12.89
CA VAL A 640 11.43 -3.14 14.19
C VAL A 640 10.75 -1.77 14.08
N LEU A 641 9.58 -1.64 14.70
CA LEU A 641 8.86 -0.37 14.84
C LEU A 641 9.27 0.30 16.15
N VAL A 642 9.84 1.50 16.04
CA VAL A 642 10.46 2.23 17.14
C VAL A 642 9.67 3.50 17.44
N GLY A 643 9.27 3.68 18.69
CA GLY A 643 8.65 4.92 19.16
C GLY A 643 9.58 5.80 20.00
N SER A 644 10.65 5.21 20.55
CA SER A 644 11.52 5.89 21.51
C SER A 644 12.96 5.39 21.45
N ALA A 645 13.89 6.24 21.86
CA ALA A 645 15.29 5.86 22.04
C ALA A 645 15.42 4.85 23.19
N PRO A 646 16.35 3.90 23.12
CA PRO A 646 16.59 2.97 24.22
C PRO A 646 17.04 3.73 25.47
N ASN A 647 16.41 3.44 26.60
CA ASN A 647 16.73 4.02 27.91
C ASN A 647 16.78 2.96 29.04
N LYS A 648 16.59 1.69 28.66
CA LYS A 648 16.77 0.50 29.48
C LYS A 648 17.65 -0.50 28.75
N TRP A 649 18.32 -1.35 29.53
CA TRP A 649 19.09 -2.48 29.02
C TRP A 649 19.10 -3.63 30.01
N THR A 650 19.47 -4.81 29.52
CA THR A 650 19.48 -6.04 30.32
C THR A 650 20.91 -6.48 30.63
N SER A 651 21.23 -6.56 31.92
CA SER A 651 22.48 -7.15 32.39
C SER A 651 22.34 -8.67 32.61
N LYS A 652 23.45 -9.39 32.54
CA LYS A 652 23.50 -10.84 32.79
C LYS A 652 23.44 -11.18 34.28
N HIS A 653 23.95 -10.29 35.14
CA HIS A 653 23.92 -10.46 36.60
C HIS A 653 23.55 -9.16 37.31
N LEU A 654 22.98 -9.29 38.51
CA LEU A 654 22.50 -8.15 39.30
C LEU A 654 23.56 -7.06 39.57
N HIS A 655 24.82 -7.45 39.76
CA HIS A 655 25.89 -6.55 40.24
C HIS A 655 26.95 -6.19 39.20
N ASN A 656 26.93 -6.80 38.01
CA ASN A 656 27.89 -6.50 36.96
C ASN A 656 27.21 -5.79 35.77
N GLU A 657 28.04 -5.23 34.89
CA GLU A 657 27.58 -4.49 33.72
C GLU A 657 27.73 -5.27 32.41
N GLU A 658 27.85 -6.61 32.51
CA GLU A 658 27.93 -7.47 31.34
C GLU A 658 26.54 -7.60 30.70
N PHE A 659 26.45 -7.33 29.40
CA PHE A 659 25.19 -7.38 28.64
C PHE A 659 24.63 -8.81 28.52
N MET A 660 23.31 -8.92 28.62
CA MET A 660 22.61 -10.18 28.37
C MET A 660 22.42 -10.40 26.86
N LEU A 661 23.27 -11.25 26.27
CA LEU A 661 23.21 -11.59 24.84
C LEU A 661 22.59 -12.98 24.56
N GLN A 662 22.39 -13.79 25.61
CA GLN A 662 21.84 -15.14 25.50
C GLN A 662 20.32 -15.11 25.43
N ASP A 663 19.69 -16.23 25.08
CA ASP A 663 18.23 -16.34 25.16
C ASP A 663 17.74 -16.38 26.62
N GLY A 664 16.46 -16.06 26.82
CA GLY A 664 15.79 -16.11 28.11
C GLY A 664 15.31 -14.76 28.62
N ASN A 665 14.70 -14.78 29.80
CA ASN A 665 14.05 -13.62 30.39
C ASN A 665 15.06 -12.55 30.83
N ALA A 666 14.72 -11.30 30.58
CA ALA A 666 15.41 -10.15 31.12
C ALA A 666 15.16 -10.04 32.64
N SER A 667 16.09 -10.58 33.42
CA SER A 667 15.93 -10.71 34.89
C SER A 667 16.62 -9.58 35.66
N PHE A 668 17.60 -8.89 35.04
CA PHE A 668 18.38 -7.84 35.67
C PHE A 668 18.36 -6.57 34.82
N LEU A 669 17.22 -5.89 34.87
CA LEU A 669 16.99 -4.63 34.16
C LEU A 669 17.84 -3.50 34.75
N LYS A 670 18.40 -2.68 33.87
CA LYS A 670 19.25 -1.52 34.15
C LYS A 670 18.75 -0.32 33.34
N GLY A 671 19.31 0.85 33.62
CA GLY A 671 18.79 2.13 33.14
C GLY A 671 17.65 2.64 34.02
N ASP A 672 17.60 3.96 34.19
CA ASP A 672 16.58 4.63 35.02
C ASP A 672 15.26 4.88 34.28
N GLY A 673 15.18 4.53 33.00
CA GLY A 673 13.97 4.69 32.18
C GLY A 673 13.71 6.10 31.69
N THR A 674 14.62 7.06 31.95
CA THR A 674 14.44 8.47 31.57
C THR A 674 15.22 8.84 30.32
N LYS A 675 16.52 8.57 30.31
CA LYS A 675 17.44 8.83 29.19
C LYS A 675 18.70 7.99 29.34
N ASP A 676 19.36 7.72 28.22
CA ASP A 676 20.60 6.94 28.20
C ASP A 676 21.83 7.79 28.53
N SER A 677 21.92 8.29 29.76
CA SER A 677 22.99 9.23 30.15
C SER A 677 24.38 8.59 30.18
N ASP A 678 24.47 7.28 30.38
CA ASP A 678 25.72 6.52 30.40
C ASP A 678 26.03 5.82 29.07
N GLY A 679 25.14 5.93 28.07
CA GLY A 679 25.30 5.36 26.73
C GLY A 679 25.12 3.84 26.65
N LYS A 680 24.81 3.16 27.78
CA LYS A 680 24.77 1.70 27.83
C LYS A 680 23.56 1.10 27.16
N SER A 681 22.43 1.82 27.12
CA SER A 681 21.21 1.33 26.48
C SER A 681 21.37 1.28 24.97
N LEU A 682 21.97 2.32 24.39
CA LEU A 682 22.37 2.36 22.99
C LEU A 682 23.43 1.29 22.68
N GLU A 683 24.48 1.19 23.49
CA GLU A 683 25.54 0.19 23.30
C GLU A 683 24.97 -1.24 23.37
N TYR A 684 24.07 -1.52 24.30
CA TYR A 684 23.39 -2.81 24.40
C TYR A 684 22.58 -3.14 23.15
N ALA A 685 21.76 -2.19 22.66
CA ALA A 685 20.96 -2.38 21.46
C ALA A 685 21.83 -2.63 20.22
N LYS A 686 22.93 -1.88 20.05
CA LYS A 686 23.92 -2.10 18.99
C LYS A 686 24.54 -3.49 19.10
N LYS A 687 24.99 -3.88 20.30
CA LYS A 687 25.67 -5.16 20.51
C LYS A 687 24.78 -6.37 20.23
N VAL A 688 23.49 -6.28 20.55
CA VAL A 688 22.52 -7.33 20.20
C VAL A 688 22.28 -7.39 18.69
N ALA A 689 22.31 -6.25 18.01
CA ALA A 689 22.01 -6.12 16.60
C ALA A 689 23.17 -6.51 15.67
N GLU A 690 24.43 -6.35 16.10
CA GLU A 690 25.67 -6.51 15.30
C GLU A 690 25.69 -7.71 14.33
N ASP A 691 25.15 -8.87 14.72
CA ASP A 691 25.26 -10.09 13.93
C ASP A 691 23.96 -10.47 13.17
N LEU A 692 22.96 -9.58 13.08
CA LEU A 692 21.69 -9.95 12.45
C LEU A 692 21.88 -10.35 10.97
N ALA A 693 22.57 -9.52 10.19
CA ALA A 693 22.85 -9.82 8.79
C ALA A 693 23.73 -11.08 8.62
N ASP A 694 24.77 -11.24 9.44
CA ASP A 694 25.66 -12.41 9.43
C ASP A 694 24.93 -13.70 9.77
N GLU A 695 23.90 -13.62 10.62
CA GLU A 695 23.03 -14.74 10.97
C GLU A 695 21.86 -14.94 10.00
N ASN A 696 21.92 -14.31 8.82
CA ASN A 696 20.91 -14.40 7.77
C ASN A 696 19.53 -13.89 8.20
N ILE A 697 19.49 -12.80 8.97
CA ILE A 697 18.28 -12.07 9.31
C ILE A 697 18.38 -10.71 8.66
N THR A 698 17.44 -10.37 7.78
CA THR A 698 17.34 -9.04 7.17
C THR A 698 16.60 -8.11 8.11
N PRO A 699 17.28 -7.13 8.73
CA PRO A 699 16.62 -6.19 9.63
C PRO A 699 16.06 -5.00 8.85
N THR A 700 14.91 -4.49 9.29
CA THR A 700 14.27 -3.28 8.79
C THR A 700 13.77 -2.47 9.98
N PHE A 701 14.27 -1.25 10.10
CA PHE A 701 13.90 -0.34 11.18
C PHE A 701 12.94 0.73 10.67
N ILE A 702 11.94 1.04 11.48
CA ILE A 702 10.93 2.06 11.20
C ILE A 702 10.89 3.01 12.38
N ASP A 703 11.26 4.26 12.14
CA ASP A 703 11.09 5.35 13.08
C ASP A 703 9.66 5.88 13.00
N PHE A 704 8.92 5.69 14.08
CA PHE A 704 7.59 6.26 14.31
C PHE A 704 7.58 7.13 15.58
N SER A 705 8.73 7.71 15.93
CA SER A 705 8.87 8.63 17.05
C SER A 705 8.30 10.02 16.74
N PRO A 706 7.81 10.74 17.77
CA PRO A 706 7.39 12.13 17.65
C PRO A 706 8.48 13.08 17.12
N GLU A 707 8.08 14.13 16.39
CA GLU A 707 9.03 15.15 15.89
C GLU A 707 9.82 15.86 16.99
N ASP A 708 9.23 16.04 18.19
CA ASP A 708 9.87 16.68 19.33
C ASP A 708 10.82 15.75 20.10
N LYS A 709 10.86 14.46 19.74
CA LYS A 709 11.76 13.45 20.29
C LYS A 709 12.60 12.85 19.18
N ASP A 710 13.58 13.61 18.70
CA ASP A 710 14.55 13.14 17.72
C ASP A 710 15.39 11.97 18.29
N ILE A 711 15.21 10.79 17.69
CA ILE A 711 15.96 9.57 17.99
C ILE A 711 16.78 9.09 16.80
N GLU A 712 16.80 9.87 15.71
CA GLU A 712 17.25 9.40 14.41
C GLU A 712 18.73 9.01 14.42
N SER A 713 19.56 9.73 15.19
CA SER A 713 20.99 9.41 15.34
C SER A 713 21.19 8.05 16.02
N GLN A 714 20.51 7.82 17.15
CA GLN A 714 20.62 6.58 17.92
C GLN A 714 20.08 5.40 17.11
N LEU A 715 18.95 5.59 16.42
CA LEU A 715 18.34 4.55 15.60
C LEU A 715 19.19 4.20 14.38
N ASP A 716 19.76 5.19 13.69
CA ASP A 716 20.67 4.94 12.55
C ASP A 716 21.90 4.15 12.98
N GLU A 717 22.49 4.46 14.15
CA GLU A 717 23.62 3.69 14.68
C GLU A 717 23.28 2.21 14.95
N ILE A 718 22.10 1.95 15.52
CA ILE A 718 21.63 0.58 15.80
C ILE A 718 21.34 -0.15 14.48
N ALA A 719 20.62 0.50 13.57
CA ALA A 719 20.25 -0.06 12.28
C ALA A 719 21.48 -0.33 11.40
N ALA A 720 22.44 0.59 11.33
CA ALA A 720 23.71 0.40 10.64
C ALA A 720 24.49 -0.78 11.24
N SER A 721 24.57 -0.86 12.58
CA SER A 721 25.25 -1.97 13.27
C SER A 721 24.61 -3.32 12.93
N SER A 722 23.30 -3.35 12.69
CA SER A 722 22.59 -4.59 12.33
C SER A 722 22.83 -5.12 10.92
N GLY A 723 23.43 -4.30 10.05
CA GLY A 723 23.51 -4.56 8.61
C GLY A 723 22.23 -4.20 7.84
N ALA A 724 21.34 -3.37 8.40
CA ALA A 724 20.21 -2.81 7.65
C ALA A 724 20.73 -2.00 6.45
N LYS A 725 20.00 -2.01 5.33
CA LYS A 725 20.38 -1.27 4.12
C LYS A 725 19.98 0.21 4.22
N LEU A 726 20.71 1.08 3.53
CA LEU A 726 20.29 2.48 3.35
C LEU A 726 18.93 2.56 2.66
N VAL A 727 18.08 3.45 3.15
CA VAL A 727 16.76 3.77 2.59
C VAL A 727 16.88 5.07 1.83
N SER A 728 16.54 5.07 0.53
CA SER A 728 16.69 6.23 -0.37
C SER A 728 15.96 7.48 0.16
N SER A 729 14.75 7.31 0.72
CA SER A 729 13.93 8.42 1.21
C SER A 729 14.49 9.15 2.42
N THR A 730 15.35 8.51 3.22
CA THR A 730 15.93 9.11 4.44
C THR A 730 17.44 9.32 4.33
N GLY A 731 18.12 8.60 3.44
CA GLY A 731 19.58 8.50 3.41
C GLY A 731 20.16 7.83 4.66
N LYS A 732 19.32 7.12 5.44
CA LYS A 732 19.65 6.44 6.69
C LYS A 732 19.30 4.96 6.61
N HIS A 733 19.68 4.16 7.60
CA HIS A 733 19.44 2.71 7.65
C HIS A 733 18.05 2.34 8.20
N PHE A 734 17.12 3.30 8.25
CA PHE A 734 15.75 3.12 8.71
C PHE A 734 14.76 3.95 7.86
N TYR A 735 13.51 3.51 7.86
CA TYR A 735 12.37 4.24 7.28
C TYR A 735 11.81 5.24 8.31
N LYS A 736 11.49 6.47 7.89
CA LYS A 736 10.76 7.43 8.75
C LYS A 736 9.28 7.43 8.37
N ALA A 737 8.41 7.25 9.36
CA ALA A 737 6.97 7.37 9.21
C ALA A 737 6.42 8.30 10.32
N ASP A 738 5.88 9.44 9.91
CA ASP A 738 5.29 10.47 10.80
C ASP A 738 3.75 10.40 10.84
N SER A 739 3.16 9.45 10.12
CA SER A 739 1.72 9.24 10.02
C SER A 739 1.38 7.78 9.74
N ILE A 740 0.16 7.37 10.09
CA ILE A 740 -0.32 5.99 9.86
C ILE A 740 -0.37 5.64 8.37
N SER A 741 -0.62 6.63 7.51
CA SER A 741 -0.54 6.47 6.05
C SER A 741 0.87 6.10 5.61
N LYS A 742 1.90 6.87 6.04
CA LYS A 742 3.30 6.53 5.74
C LYS A 742 3.71 5.20 6.36
N LEU A 743 3.33 4.90 7.60
CA LEU A 743 3.63 3.60 8.23
C LEU A 743 3.05 2.44 7.41
N SER A 744 1.79 2.54 7.01
CA SER A 744 1.13 1.55 6.15
C SER A 744 1.88 1.41 4.82
N GLY A 745 2.28 2.53 4.23
CA GLY A 745 3.12 2.51 3.05
C GLY A 745 4.52 1.88 3.27
N VAL A 746 5.09 1.92 4.49
CA VAL A 746 6.36 1.22 4.79
C VAL A 746 6.11 -0.27 4.73
N TYR A 747 5.04 -0.71 5.39
CA TYR A 747 4.61 -2.11 5.39
C TYR A 747 4.34 -2.62 3.98
N ASP A 748 3.77 -1.79 3.11
CA ASP A 748 3.56 -2.13 1.71
C ASP A 748 4.90 -2.29 0.98
N ASN A 749 5.85 -1.38 1.18
CA ASN A 749 7.19 -1.51 0.61
C ASN A 749 7.93 -2.77 1.11
N ILE A 750 7.85 -3.07 2.41
CA ILE A 750 8.42 -4.28 3.00
C ILE A 750 7.77 -5.54 2.42
N TYR A 751 6.43 -5.55 2.30
CA TYR A 751 5.69 -6.65 1.67
C TYR A 751 6.18 -6.87 0.24
N MET A 752 6.22 -5.81 -0.57
CA MET A 752 6.67 -5.88 -1.97
C MET A 752 8.11 -6.40 -2.07
N LYS A 753 9.05 -5.82 -1.32
CA LYS A 753 10.44 -6.29 -1.29
C LYS A 753 10.55 -7.76 -0.87
N THR A 754 9.77 -8.19 0.13
CA THR A 754 9.79 -9.58 0.61
C THR A 754 9.17 -10.56 -0.39
N ILE A 755 8.29 -10.11 -1.29
CA ILE A 755 7.73 -10.93 -2.37
C ILE A 755 8.67 -11.00 -3.58
N PHE A 756 9.29 -9.87 -3.95
CA PHE A 756 10.08 -9.74 -5.17
C PHE A 756 11.55 -10.10 -5.02
N ASP A 757 12.17 -9.67 -3.92
CA ASP A 757 13.54 -10.03 -3.61
C ASP A 757 13.49 -11.37 -2.89
N THR A 758 13.99 -12.40 -3.56
CA THR A 758 14.01 -13.77 -3.02
C THR A 758 15.43 -14.23 -2.85
N SER A 759 15.72 -14.93 -1.76
CA SER A 759 17.01 -15.57 -1.55
C SER A 759 16.83 -17.08 -1.65
N LEU A 760 17.46 -17.69 -2.64
CA LEU A 760 17.53 -19.15 -2.71
C LEU A 760 18.57 -19.64 -1.70
N ASN A 761 18.13 -20.57 -0.88
CA ASN A 761 18.95 -21.26 0.10
C ASN A 761 19.13 -22.72 -0.35
N SER A 762 20.24 -23.35 0.04
CA SER A 762 20.61 -24.72 -0.38
C SER A 762 20.91 -24.91 -1.86
N VAL A 763 21.50 -23.94 -2.53
CA VAL A 763 22.08 -24.18 -3.86
C VAL A 763 23.29 -25.09 -3.67
N ILE A 764 23.26 -26.28 -4.27
CA ILE A 764 24.28 -27.30 -4.04
C ILE A 764 25.45 -27.05 -5.00
N PHE A 765 26.63 -26.79 -4.45
CA PHE A 765 27.87 -26.76 -5.19
C PHE A 765 28.54 -28.14 -5.16
N GLU A 766 28.92 -28.65 -6.32
CA GLU A 766 29.72 -29.86 -6.46
C GLU A 766 30.89 -29.60 -7.40
N MET A 767 32.10 -29.93 -6.98
CA MET A 767 33.29 -29.84 -7.84
C MET A 767 34.28 -30.97 -7.59
N VAL A 768 34.77 -31.58 -8.66
CA VAL A 768 35.91 -32.48 -8.64
C VAL A 768 37.15 -31.72 -9.13
N PHE A 769 38.16 -31.61 -8.28
CA PHE A 769 39.39 -30.88 -8.61
C PHE A 769 40.26 -31.69 -9.58
N PRO A 770 41.00 -31.01 -10.48
CA PRO A 770 41.91 -31.68 -11.39
C PRO A 770 43.09 -32.34 -10.65
N SER A 771 43.79 -33.25 -11.34
CA SER A 771 45.06 -33.82 -10.83
C SER A 771 46.06 -32.67 -10.68
N GLY A 772 46.91 -32.70 -9.65
CA GLY A 772 47.89 -31.65 -9.43
C GLY A 772 47.35 -30.40 -8.71
N VAL A 773 46.16 -30.47 -8.11
CA VAL A 773 45.60 -29.41 -7.25
C VAL A 773 45.27 -29.98 -5.89
N GLU A 774 45.75 -29.32 -4.84
CA GLU A 774 45.50 -29.62 -3.44
C GLU A 774 44.71 -28.46 -2.82
N ILE A 775 43.58 -28.74 -2.18
CA ILE A 775 42.78 -27.73 -1.48
C ILE A 775 43.37 -27.49 -0.09
N ILE A 776 43.59 -26.21 0.25
CA ILE A 776 44.21 -25.80 1.52
C ILE A 776 43.17 -25.38 2.55
N ASP A 777 42.08 -24.76 2.10
CA ASP A 777 41.02 -24.24 2.96
C ASP A 777 39.67 -24.31 2.25
N ILE A 778 38.62 -24.65 3.01
CA ILE A 778 37.24 -24.76 2.51
C ILE A 778 36.28 -24.04 3.47
N PRO A 779 35.16 -23.50 2.96
CA PRO A 779 34.11 -22.96 3.81
C PRO A 779 33.55 -24.02 4.77
N GLU A 780 33.18 -23.62 5.99
CA GLU A 780 32.64 -24.54 7.02
C GLU A 780 31.39 -25.32 6.57
N SER A 781 30.65 -24.81 5.58
CA SER A 781 29.45 -25.45 5.02
C SER A 781 29.73 -26.54 3.98
N MET A 782 31.00 -26.79 3.65
CA MET A 782 31.41 -27.73 2.60
C MET A 782 32.18 -28.93 3.15
N VAL A 783 32.07 -30.05 2.45
CA VAL A 783 32.69 -31.33 2.80
C VAL A 783 33.62 -31.74 1.67
N LEU A 784 34.81 -32.20 2.06
CA LEU A 784 35.81 -32.71 1.14
C LEU A 784 35.90 -34.25 1.21
N GLU A 785 35.80 -34.89 0.06
CA GLU A 785 35.87 -36.34 -0.10
C GLU A 785 36.89 -36.74 -1.17
N GLU A 786 37.45 -37.95 -1.07
CA GLU A 786 38.33 -38.50 -2.10
C GLU A 786 37.52 -39.37 -3.07
N VAL A 787 37.66 -39.09 -4.38
CA VAL A 787 36.95 -39.79 -5.45
C VAL A 787 37.90 -40.34 -6.50
N MET A 788 37.57 -41.51 -7.05
CA MET A 788 38.34 -42.14 -8.12
C MET A 788 37.77 -41.74 -9.49
N VAL A 789 38.50 -40.92 -10.25
CA VAL A 789 38.10 -40.49 -11.60
C VAL A 789 39.21 -40.84 -12.59
N GLY A 790 38.88 -41.64 -13.61
CA GLY A 790 39.86 -42.08 -14.61
C GLY A 790 41.03 -42.91 -14.03
N GLY A 791 40.83 -43.58 -12.89
CA GLY A 791 41.85 -44.39 -12.23
C GLY A 791 42.84 -43.62 -11.33
N LYS A 792 42.65 -42.31 -11.15
CA LYS A 792 43.40 -41.47 -10.19
C LYS A 792 42.50 -41.02 -9.04
N ALA A 793 43.08 -40.93 -7.84
CA ALA A 793 42.45 -40.26 -6.70
C ALA A 793 42.43 -38.75 -6.93
N ARG A 794 41.25 -38.13 -6.78
CA ARG A 794 41.01 -36.69 -6.89
C ARG A 794 40.14 -36.22 -5.71
N GLN A 795 40.19 -34.93 -5.41
CA GLN A 795 39.40 -34.33 -4.35
C GLN A 795 38.05 -33.85 -4.90
N LYS A 796 36.94 -34.25 -4.27
CA LYS A 796 35.59 -33.74 -4.53
C LYS A 796 35.16 -32.86 -3.37
N LEU A 797 34.76 -31.64 -3.68
CA LEU A 797 34.16 -30.70 -2.74
C LEU A 797 32.65 -30.65 -2.99
N THR A 798 31.86 -30.72 -1.92
CA THR A 798 30.40 -30.62 -1.99
C THR A 798 29.88 -29.80 -0.83
N GLY A 799 28.95 -28.89 -1.06
CA GLY A 799 28.30 -28.15 0.02
C GLY A 799 27.17 -27.26 -0.46
N ALA A 800 26.43 -26.74 0.52
CA ALA A 800 25.32 -25.83 0.25
C ALA A 800 25.78 -24.38 0.32
N ILE A 801 25.36 -23.60 -0.67
CA ILE A 801 25.45 -22.15 -0.70
C ILE A 801 24.06 -21.61 -0.36
N ASN A 802 24.03 -20.68 0.59
CA ASN A 802 22.82 -20.03 1.07
C ASN A 802 22.82 -18.56 0.65
N ASN A 803 21.67 -17.91 0.76
CA ASN A 803 21.48 -16.49 0.48
C ASN A 803 21.78 -16.06 -0.95
N ILE A 804 21.46 -16.92 -1.90
CA ILE A 804 21.58 -16.59 -3.31
C ILE A 804 20.45 -15.62 -3.66
N SER A 805 20.72 -14.33 -3.55
CA SER A 805 19.78 -13.25 -3.78
C SER A 805 19.45 -13.06 -5.26
N PHE A 806 18.15 -13.04 -5.54
CA PHE A 806 17.56 -12.67 -6.81
C PHE A 806 16.69 -11.44 -6.59
N ASN A 807 16.94 -10.39 -7.37
CA ASN A 807 16.10 -9.19 -7.38
C ASN A 807 15.17 -9.26 -8.59
N PHE A 808 13.86 -9.13 -8.39
CA PHE A 808 12.92 -9.12 -9.50
C PHE A 808 12.88 -7.72 -10.16
N ASP A 809 13.19 -7.65 -11.45
CA ASP A 809 13.22 -6.38 -12.19
C ASP A 809 11.87 -5.97 -12.80
N GLY A 810 10.80 -6.72 -12.50
CA GLY A 810 9.49 -6.57 -13.11
C GLY A 810 9.24 -7.52 -14.29
N SER A 811 10.25 -8.27 -14.73
CA SER A 811 10.15 -9.26 -15.81
C SER A 811 10.90 -10.56 -15.52
N LYS A 812 12.03 -10.49 -14.80
CA LYS A 812 12.89 -11.63 -14.50
C LYS A 812 13.58 -11.44 -13.15
N TYR A 813 14.03 -12.55 -12.58
CA TYR A 813 14.84 -12.60 -11.37
C TYR A 813 16.31 -12.43 -11.73
N ILE A 814 16.95 -11.36 -11.27
CA ILE A 814 18.34 -11.03 -11.55
C ILE A 814 19.25 -11.54 -10.43
N LEU A 815 20.21 -12.39 -10.80
CA LEU A 815 21.31 -12.82 -9.95
C LEU A 815 22.51 -11.91 -10.20
N SER A 816 22.77 -11.00 -9.27
CA SER A 816 23.91 -10.08 -9.39
C SER A 816 25.15 -10.68 -8.74
N ASN A 817 26.22 -10.80 -9.53
CA ASN A 817 27.58 -11.23 -9.17
C ASN A 817 27.78 -11.63 -7.70
N MET A 818 27.62 -12.92 -7.42
CA MET A 818 27.97 -13.50 -6.12
C MET A 818 29.00 -14.59 -6.29
N GLY A 819 29.83 -14.78 -5.28
CA GLY A 819 30.85 -15.78 -5.34
C GLY A 819 31.44 -16.15 -3.99
N PHE A 820 32.29 -17.16 -4.01
CA PHE A 820 33.11 -17.55 -2.87
C PHE A 820 34.51 -17.93 -3.36
N LYS A 821 35.47 -17.89 -2.43
CA LYS A 821 36.88 -18.16 -2.71
C LYS A 821 37.30 -19.47 -2.06
N LEU A 822 38.13 -20.22 -2.78
CA LEU A 822 38.84 -21.38 -2.24
C LEU A 822 40.34 -21.15 -2.36
N ARG A 823 41.09 -21.58 -1.34
CA ARG A 823 42.56 -21.56 -1.38
C ARG A 823 43.08 -22.89 -1.87
N VAL A 824 43.84 -22.87 -2.97
CA VAL A 824 44.39 -24.08 -3.59
C VAL A 824 45.90 -23.97 -3.78
N ARG A 825 46.57 -25.11 -3.79
CA ARG A 825 48.00 -25.26 -4.10
C ARG A 825 48.16 -26.15 -5.32
N TYR A 826 48.97 -25.72 -6.28
CA TYR A 826 49.33 -26.52 -7.44
C TYR A 826 50.55 -27.41 -7.15
N THR A 827 50.43 -28.71 -7.42
CA THR A 827 51.40 -29.75 -7.05
C THR A 827 52.02 -30.48 -8.25
N GLU A 828 51.54 -30.22 -9.48
CA GLU A 828 52.10 -30.74 -10.73
C GLU A 828 52.50 -29.57 -11.65
N VAL A 829 53.56 -29.74 -12.46
CA VAL A 829 53.98 -28.76 -13.46
C VAL A 829 53.28 -29.05 -14.79
N GLY A 830 52.80 -28.00 -15.48
CA GLY A 830 52.18 -28.08 -16.79
C GLY A 830 50.81 -27.41 -16.87
N GLU A 831 50.09 -27.71 -17.95
CA GLU A 831 48.71 -27.26 -18.15
C GLU A 831 47.76 -28.07 -17.25
N ILE A 832 47.12 -27.38 -16.31
CA ILE A 832 46.12 -27.94 -15.41
C ILE A 832 44.74 -27.48 -15.90
N ILE A 833 43.94 -28.43 -16.36
CA ILE A 833 42.63 -28.17 -16.97
C ILE A 833 41.54 -28.37 -15.92
N TYR A 834 40.87 -27.28 -15.56
CA TYR A 834 39.62 -27.28 -14.83
C TYR A 834 38.49 -27.48 -15.82
N LYS A 835 37.98 -28.70 -15.93
CA LYS A 835 36.83 -28.97 -16.79
C LYS A 835 35.56 -28.36 -16.20
N GLY A 836 34.72 -27.80 -17.05
CA GLY A 836 33.39 -27.30 -16.73
C GLY A 836 32.49 -28.41 -16.24
N SER A 837 32.46 -29.53 -16.95
CA SER A 837 31.72 -30.74 -16.56
C SER A 837 32.10 -31.34 -15.18
N ASP A 838 33.26 -30.97 -14.62
CA ASP A 838 33.70 -31.43 -13.29
C ASP A 838 33.17 -30.53 -12.16
N ALA A 839 32.49 -29.41 -12.46
CA ALA A 839 31.95 -28.47 -11.49
C ALA A 839 30.54 -28.00 -11.88
N LYS A 840 29.59 -28.04 -10.93
CA LYS A 840 28.22 -27.58 -11.15
C LYS A 840 27.60 -26.90 -9.92
N MET A 841 26.57 -26.11 -10.16
CA MET A 841 25.62 -25.70 -9.13
C MET A 841 24.23 -26.25 -9.44
N THR A 842 23.54 -26.75 -8.41
CA THR A 842 22.15 -27.22 -8.51
C THR A 842 21.23 -26.30 -7.73
N TYR A 843 20.30 -25.65 -8.42
CA TYR A 843 19.29 -24.76 -7.87
C TYR A 843 17.97 -25.51 -7.70
N MET A 844 17.39 -25.48 -6.50
CA MET A 844 16.04 -25.98 -6.24
C MET A 844 15.08 -24.80 -6.13
N ILE A 845 14.22 -24.63 -7.12
CA ILE A 845 13.33 -23.47 -7.22
C ILE A 845 11.90 -23.94 -6.97
N ASN A 846 11.36 -23.57 -5.81
CA ASN A 846 9.92 -23.66 -5.59
C ASN A 846 9.27 -22.39 -6.13
N TYR A 847 8.23 -22.54 -6.93
CA TYR A 847 7.48 -21.42 -7.47
C TYR A 847 5.99 -21.73 -7.54
N ILE A 848 5.18 -20.70 -7.48
CA ILE A 848 3.75 -20.78 -7.77
C ILE A 848 3.58 -20.45 -9.24
N ASP A 849 3.12 -21.41 -10.04
CA ASP A 849 2.85 -21.20 -11.45
C ASP A 849 1.72 -20.18 -11.68
N GLY A 850 1.56 -19.70 -12.91
CA GLY A 850 0.47 -18.77 -13.27
C GLY A 850 -0.96 -19.26 -12.98
N LYS A 851 -1.15 -20.52 -12.54
CA LYS A 851 -2.45 -21.08 -12.12
C LYS A 851 -2.60 -21.16 -10.61
N GLY A 852 -1.66 -20.61 -9.84
CA GLY A 852 -1.70 -20.62 -8.38
C GLY A 852 -1.28 -21.96 -7.77
N LYS A 853 -0.59 -22.82 -8.51
CA LYS A 853 -0.17 -24.15 -8.01
C LYS A 853 1.33 -24.19 -7.72
N GLU A 854 1.69 -24.80 -6.59
CA GLU A 854 3.09 -25.06 -6.24
C GLU A 854 3.76 -26.02 -7.24
N GLN A 855 4.95 -25.64 -7.69
CA GLN A 855 5.86 -26.42 -8.53
C GLN A 855 7.27 -26.41 -7.92
N LEU A 856 8.06 -27.43 -8.21
CA LEU A 856 9.47 -27.52 -7.85
C LEU A 856 10.28 -27.85 -9.09
N GLU A 857 11.21 -26.97 -9.43
CA GLU A 857 12.16 -27.14 -10.53
C GLU A 857 13.59 -27.35 -10.01
N ILE A 858 14.36 -28.19 -10.70
CA ILE A 858 15.77 -28.44 -10.38
C ILE A 858 16.61 -28.03 -11.59
N LEU A 859 17.35 -26.93 -11.46
CA LEU A 859 18.27 -26.45 -12.49
C LEU A 859 19.70 -26.89 -12.16
N GLU A 860 20.41 -27.45 -13.13
CA GLU A 860 21.84 -27.75 -13.02
C GLU A 860 22.64 -26.89 -14.00
N GLU A 861 23.47 -26.01 -13.47
CA GLU A 861 24.34 -25.15 -14.27
C GLU A 861 25.81 -25.59 -14.09
N TYR A 862 26.58 -25.53 -15.16
CA TYR A 862 27.97 -25.99 -15.19
C TYR A 862 28.92 -24.82 -15.40
N PHE A 863 30.10 -24.88 -14.78
CA PHE A 863 31.12 -23.84 -14.97
C PHE A 863 31.77 -23.92 -16.36
N GLU A 864 32.34 -22.82 -16.83
CA GLU A 864 33.17 -22.82 -18.06
C GLU A 864 34.53 -23.48 -17.85
N ASP A 865 35.08 -24.16 -18.87
CA ASP A 865 36.45 -24.71 -18.85
C ASP A 865 37.48 -23.60 -18.55
N MET A 866 38.47 -23.91 -17.71
CA MET A 866 39.56 -23.00 -17.38
C MET A 866 40.91 -23.73 -17.41
N ILE A 867 41.96 -23.06 -17.89
CA ILE A 867 43.32 -23.61 -17.94
C ILE A 867 44.23 -22.77 -17.05
N VAL A 868 44.96 -23.43 -16.15
CA VAL A 868 45.99 -22.80 -15.33
C VAL A 868 47.34 -23.43 -15.66
N ASN A 869 48.32 -22.58 -15.99
CA ASN A 869 49.69 -23.02 -16.26
C ASN A 869 50.50 -23.02 -14.96
N SER A 870 50.72 -24.20 -14.38
CA SER A 870 51.66 -24.33 -13.28
C SER A 870 53.09 -24.44 -13.80
N VAL A 871 53.94 -23.50 -13.43
CA VAL A 871 55.33 -23.42 -13.90
C VAL A 871 56.31 -23.62 -12.75
N PHE A 872 57.49 -24.11 -13.10
CA PHE A 872 58.64 -24.14 -12.20
C PHE A 872 59.70 -23.20 -12.76
N GLU A 873 59.67 -21.93 -12.35
CA GLU A 873 60.70 -20.96 -12.75
C GLU A 873 61.97 -21.21 -11.95
N ILE A 874 63.03 -21.62 -12.66
CA ILE A 874 64.37 -21.73 -12.10
C ILE A 874 65.04 -20.37 -12.29
N ASP A 875 65.20 -19.62 -11.20
CA ASP A 875 66.04 -18.42 -11.19
C ASP A 875 67.51 -18.86 -11.22
N ILE A 876 68.13 -18.78 -12.40
CA ILE A 876 69.56 -19.06 -12.59
C ILE A 876 70.32 -17.74 -12.45
N ASN A 877 70.39 -17.21 -11.24
CA ASN A 877 71.22 -16.05 -10.89
C ASN A 877 72.33 -16.43 -9.91
#